data_AF-A0AA43IAY5-F1
#
_entry.id   AF-A0AA43IAY5-F1
#
_cell.length_a   1.000
_cell.length_b   1.000
_cell.length_c   1.000
_cell.angle_alpha   90.00
_cell.angle_beta   90.00
_cell.angle_gamma   90.00
#
_symmetry.space_group_name_H-M   'P 1'
#
loop_
_entity.id
_entity.type
_entity.pdbx_description
1 polymer ?
#
loop_
_entity_poly.entity_id
_entity_poly.type
_entity_poly.pdbx_seq_one_letter_code
_entity_poly.pdbx_strand_id
1 'polypeptide(L)'
;MYKRLKSYAVVLLSAMMFSQSLANGTYAASTGVSDAAVFIFDKLGSIALKSNVNVKLIDMDILEQPSGNILIYTLSYSNGSSNSVAHVDYFSRVTTNGGSVIQGKPITREVTKKIIPPNSSQIVTYYVNIGKSTRLNGTKVTLFTWDFSSQDYQKKLGVFTIPASYSAVVPQGQSKEITMENLLVNIRAESLQRLKMNGKIYMRVGVSFTNLGKKVLSDTAYKAYLKSAGGSVFDLKLENVSGSFNVQSQEKKTVYYLTEVPSYMKTEQMILQFAQEDETLKIMLPVKSFKLPAVTTSDLAVANYAVKKISIKNNTVEMQLKSASVYSENDSAKWNLEFRLKNLGNKAITLPAYELTVKAAEGFSIPVDSKALENVTLKPLEEKIINLNADVPLELNQGKLQLQWTEPSVDDKVIFPTAQFNIPYSLENNNLMGQEYTVQNRYGKFMVKLVSYQRLPWDDTDQIVTNISIRNTGLTSVQLPSLKAIVKAGMSDQSSSAQIVTTNTQTSLAPNEATEIYVIAKVPYTYSFNQLKIVLQATSGDEVTKFLSMNTSSLNNVIHTIAVGETHQMNSLSKKAKVSERRTTTYNENSSNLIYTELEMINEEPRQSKQAQLVAYYKTPDNQFFKAVVSQSITPTSPNGKNLVTIWSKLPQGVSTSDLMLYIGEGIADGKLTDLGGTSTGFINSVKLALTPNTVIPHNNLTSVDLFPYNLSVANAAGTITEEKGTLDVVVNYSLSEKEDFEAGHYEHKLVLELIDPYGQSMEKTLELGADLPMGKNKSYLASFNSNFHKILRGGSIRINLYDEFQGHRMLLGGQSYPLTYISAEPKNSNSNGSSGN
;
A
#
# COMPACT_ATOMS: atom_id res chain seq x y z
N MET A 1 52.84 42.43 -26.10
CA MET A 1 53.56 43.06 -24.96
C MET A 1 53.46 42.09 -23.78
N TYR A 2 54.36 41.12 -23.60
CA TYR A 2 55.73 41.19 -23.06
C TYR A 2 55.84 41.87 -21.68
N LYS A 3 55.94 41.06 -20.62
CA LYS A 3 57.20 40.93 -19.86
C LYS A 3 57.27 39.63 -19.04
N ARG A 4 58.38 38.91 -19.29
CA ARG A 4 58.95 37.78 -18.54
C ARG A 4 59.93 38.29 -17.48
N LEU A 5 60.39 37.35 -16.62
CA LEU A 5 61.73 37.14 -16.01
C LEU A 5 61.62 37.04 -14.46
N LYS A 6 62.21 36.08 -13.72
CA LYS A 6 63.20 34.98 -13.88
C LYS A 6 62.92 33.99 -12.71
N SER A 7 62.85 32.67 -12.90
CA SER A 7 63.95 31.68 -12.90
C SER A 7 64.92 31.75 -11.70
N TYR A 8 64.75 30.79 -10.77
CA TYR A 8 65.86 30.06 -10.14
C TYR A 8 65.52 28.57 -10.16
N ALA A 9 66.47 27.77 -10.64
CA ALA A 9 66.39 26.33 -10.75
C ALA A 9 67.24 25.70 -9.65
N VAL A 10 66.75 24.64 -9.01
CA VAL A 10 67.58 23.51 -8.54
C VAL A 10 66.80 22.21 -8.71
N VAL A 11 67.50 21.28 -9.33
CA VAL A 11 67.18 19.89 -9.67
C VAL A 11 67.01 19.04 -8.42
N LEU A 12 66.03 18.13 -8.41
CA LEU A 12 66.19 16.77 -7.88
C LEU A 12 65.05 15.84 -8.34
N LEU A 13 65.48 14.72 -8.91
CA LEU A 13 64.70 13.53 -9.25
C LEU A 13 63.75 13.11 -8.13
N SER A 14 62.55 12.65 -8.48
CA SER A 14 62.16 11.24 -8.31
C SER A 14 60.67 11.02 -8.60
N ALA A 15 60.40 10.11 -9.55
CA ALA A 15 59.16 9.36 -9.61
C ALA A 15 59.23 8.25 -8.54
N MET A 16 58.22 8.12 -7.69
CA MET A 16 57.93 6.86 -7.02
C MET A 16 56.50 6.82 -6.49
N MET A 17 55.85 5.69 -6.76
CA MET A 17 54.63 5.19 -6.15
C MET A 17 54.71 5.20 -4.61
N PHE A 18 53.62 5.55 -3.92
CA PHE A 18 53.33 5.14 -2.55
C PHE A 18 51.78 5.10 -2.40
N SER A 19 51.11 3.96 -2.32
CA SER A 19 50.95 3.12 -1.12
C SER A 19 50.83 3.94 0.17
N GLN A 20 49.60 4.20 0.62
CA GLN A 20 49.39 4.78 1.94
C GLN A 20 49.52 3.69 3.00
N SER A 21 50.64 3.75 3.71
CA SER A 21 50.90 3.06 4.96
C SER A 21 50.09 3.67 6.10
N LEU A 22 49.54 2.79 6.93
CA LEU A 22 49.49 2.87 8.39
C LEU A 22 50.02 4.20 8.99
N ALA A 23 49.11 5.09 9.34
CA ALA A 23 49.41 6.17 10.28
C ALA A 23 49.34 5.59 11.70
N ASN A 24 50.52 5.33 12.28
CA ASN A 24 50.69 5.14 13.71
C ASN A 24 50.30 6.44 14.42
N GLY A 25 49.04 6.53 14.85
CA GLY A 25 48.67 7.42 15.93
C GLY A 25 49.42 6.98 17.18
N THR A 26 50.25 7.85 17.73
CA THR A 26 50.84 7.71 19.05
C THR A 26 49.72 7.69 20.09
N TYR A 27 49.19 6.50 20.35
CA TYR A 27 48.48 6.21 21.58
C TYR A 27 49.53 6.26 22.69
N ALA A 28 49.29 7.09 23.69
CA ALA A 28 49.93 6.91 24.98
C ALA A 28 49.76 5.43 25.35
N ALA A 29 50.88 4.72 25.50
CA ALA A 29 50.86 3.34 25.92
C ALA A 29 50.05 3.27 27.20
N SER A 30 48.85 2.69 27.13
CA SER A 30 48.19 2.24 28.34
C SER A 30 49.18 1.27 28.97
N THR A 31 49.61 1.61 30.18
CA THR A 31 50.37 0.71 31.02
C THR A 31 49.63 -0.61 31.03
N GLY A 32 50.16 -1.59 30.30
CA GLY A 32 49.65 -2.94 30.29
C GLY A 32 49.73 -3.43 31.71
N VAL A 33 48.60 -3.48 32.39
CA VAL A 33 48.48 -4.27 33.61
C VAL A 33 48.72 -5.69 33.14
N SER A 34 49.89 -6.23 33.43
CA SER A 34 50.18 -7.63 33.22
C SER A 34 49.13 -8.42 33.98
N ASP A 35 48.22 -9.09 33.26
CA ASP A 35 47.37 -10.09 33.88
C ASP A 35 48.31 -11.14 34.50
N ALA A 36 48.32 -11.21 35.83
CA ALA A 36 49.15 -12.16 36.54
C ALA A 36 48.83 -13.58 36.05
N ALA A 37 49.85 -14.35 35.70
CA ALA A 37 49.68 -15.71 35.21
C ALA A 37 48.86 -16.54 36.21
N VAL A 38 47.64 -16.94 35.80
CA VAL A 38 46.75 -17.79 36.62
C VAL A 38 47.45 -19.11 36.91
N PHE A 39 47.48 -19.50 38.18
CA PHE A 39 48.11 -20.74 38.61
C PHE A 39 47.31 -21.95 38.10
N ILE A 40 47.98 -22.91 37.45
CA ILE A 40 47.43 -24.22 37.09
C ILE A 40 48.00 -25.31 37.99
N PHE A 41 47.17 -26.30 38.32
CA PHE A 41 47.49 -27.32 39.31
C PHE A 41 48.72 -28.18 39.01
N ASP A 42 49.17 -28.24 37.75
CA ASP A 42 50.39 -28.97 37.36
C ASP A 42 51.65 -28.52 38.12
N LYS A 43 51.64 -27.30 38.65
CA LYS A 43 52.74 -26.72 39.43
C LYS A 43 52.71 -27.08 40.93
N LEU A 44 51.64 -27.70 41.43
CA LEU A 44 51.44 -27.99 42.87
C LEU A 44 52.17 -29.28 43.35
N GLY A 45 52.85 -29.99 42.43
CA GLY A 45 53.55 -31.25 42.73
C GLY A 45 52.60 -32.43 42.97
N SER A 46 53.15 -33.61 43.25
CA SER A 46 52.37 -34.81 43.60
C SER A 46 52.70 -35.28 45.02
N ILE A 47 51.73 -35.87 45.71
CA ILE A 47 51.92 -36.51 47.02
C ILE A 47 52.12 -38.00 46.80
N ALA A 48 53.18 -38.59 47.36
CA ALA A 48 53.39 -40.03 47.34
C ALA A 48 52.47 -40.72 48.34
N LEU A 49 51.72 -41.73 47.88
CA LEU A 49 50.85 -42.55 48.74
C LEU A 49 51.59 -43.79 49.25
N LYS A 50 52.37 -44.42 48.36
CA LYS A 50 53.31 -45.52 48.62
C LYS A 50 54.37 -45.55 47.52
N SER A 51 55.30 -46.50 47.56
CA SER A 51 56.29 -46.68 46.48
C SER A 51 55.58 -46.82 45.13
N ASN A 52 56.00 -46.00 44.15
CA ASN A 52 55.45 -45.91 42.79
C ASN A 52 53.96 -45.52 42.66
N VAL A 53 53.34 -44.98 43.72
CA VAL A 53 51.95 -44.52 43.68
C VAL A 53 51.85 -43.09 44.17
N ASN A 54 51.38 -42.19 43.32
CA ASN A 54 51.28 -40.77 43.62
C ASN A 54 49.87 -40.25 43.33
N VAL A 55 49.54 -39.12 43.97
CA VAL A 55 48.30 -38.39 43.73
C VAL A 55 48.61 -36.95 43.37
N LYS A 56 47.85 -36.38 42.43
CA LYS A 56 47.86 -34.97 42.05
C LYS A 56 46.47 -34.37 42.21
N LEU A 57 46.39 -33.15 42.71
CA LEU A 57 45.19 -32.33 42.57
C LEU A 57 45.15 -31.78 41.15
N ILE A 58 44.03 -31.92 40.43
CA ILE A 58 43.93 -31.52 39.01
C ILE A 58 42.78 -30.55 38.72
N ASP A 59 41.77 -30.47 39.58
CA ASP A 59 40.72 -29.44 39.48
C ASP A 59 40.12 -29.13 40.86
N MET A 60 39.56 -27.94 41.01
CA MET A 60 38.84 -27.50 42.21
C MET A 60 37.93 -26.32 41.89
N ASP A 61 36.67 -26.37 42.32
CA ASP A 61 35.68 -25.30 42.09
C ASP A 61 34.67 -25.22 43.27
N ILE A 62 33.95 -24.10 43.38
CA ILE A 62 32.89 -23.86 44.38
C ILE A 62 31.59 -23.48 43.68
N LEU A 63 30.49 -24.08 44.11
CA LEU A 63 29.13 -23.64 43.81
C LEU A 63 28.44 -23.12 45.07
N GLU A 64 27.93 -21.90 45.01
CA GLU A 64 27.16 -21.30 46.11
C GLU A 64 25.71 -21.77 46.06
N GLN A 65 25.16 -22.23 47.18
CA GLN A 65 23.81 -22.79 47.27
C GLN A 65 23.13 -22.41 48.60
N PRO A 66 21.78 -22.33 48.66
CA PRO A 66 21.07 -21.98 49.90
C PRO A 66 21.36 -22.92 51.07
N SER A 67 21.61 -24.20 50.80
CA SER A 67 21.95 -25.25 51.77
C SER A 67 23.43 -25.27 52.19
N GLY A 68 24.24 -24.33 51.71
CA GLY A 68 25.67 -24.24 51.93
C GLY A 68 26.47 -24.44 50.64
N ASN A 69 27.62 -23.78 50.54
CA ASN A 69 28.49 -23.81 49.38
C ASN A 69 29.13 -25.20 49.25
N ILE A 70 29.06 -25.76 48.05
CA ILE A 70 29.65 -27.05 47.72
C ILE A 70 30.98 -26.80 47.02
N LEU A 71 32.07 -27.27 47.61
CA LEU A 71 33.38 -27.32 46.97
C LEU A 71 33.60 -28.72 46.40
N ILE A 72 34.05 -28.78 45.15
CA ILE A 72 34.55 -30.00 44.54
C ILE A 72 36.06 -29.92 44.36
N TYR A 73 36.71 -31.06 44.38
CA TYR A 73 38.10 -31.18 43.98
C TYR A 73 38.36 -32.55 43.37
N THR A 74 39.21 -32.59 42.36
CA THR A 74 39.49 -33.78 41.59
C THR A 74 40.92 -34.22 41.79
N LEU A 75 41.10 -35.47 42.21
CA LEU A 75 42.39 -36.08 42.43
C LEU A 75 42.67 -37.11 41.33
N SER A 76 43.87 -37.05 40.76
CA SER A 76 44.40 -38.04 39.81
C SER A 76 45.41 -38.92 40.52
N TYR A 77 45.08 -40.19 40.66
CA TYR A 77 45.89 -41.22 41.30
C TYR A 77 46.65 -42.00 40.24
N SER A 78 47.98 -41.92 40.23
CA SER A 78 48.83 -42.67 39.31
C SER A 78 49.46 -43.85 40.05
N ASN A 79 49.26 -45.07 39.54
CA ASN A 79 49.86 -46.29 40.06
C ASN A 79 50.85 -46.86 39.03
N GLY A 80 52.15 -46.61 39.25
CA GLY A 80 53.24 -47.19 38.45
C GLY A 80 53.76 -48.53 39.00
N SER A 81 53.05 -49.16 39.94
CA SER A 81 53.41 -50.48 40.45
C SER A 81 52.71 -51.60 39.68
N SER A 82 53.22 -52.82 39.81
CA SER A 82 52.66 -54.03 39.19
C SER A 82 51.38 -54.55 39.88
N ASN A 83 51.02 -54.02 41.05
CA ASN A 83 49.88 -54.46 41.85
C ASN A 83 48.79 -53.38 41.89
N SER A 84 47.54 -53.80 41.98
CA SER A 84 46.43 -52.88 42.27
C SER A 84 46.58 -52.27 43.67
N VAL A 85 46.01 -51.08 43.85
CA VAL A 85 45.95 -50.40 45.15
C VAL A 85 44.49 -50.26 45.55
N ALA A 86 44.15 -50.60 46.79
CA ALA A 86 42.84 -50.28 47.32
C ALA A 86 42.70 -48.76 47.46
N HIS A 87 41.77 -48.17 46.70
CA HIS A 87 41.50 -46.73 46.77
C HIS A 87 40.89 -46.34 48.13
N VAL A 88 40.14 -47.27 48.73
CA VAL A 88 39.45 -47.12 50.02
C VAL A 88 40.39 -46.90 51.22
N ASP A 89 41.67 -47.24 51.07
CA ASP A 89 42.67 -47.03 52.14
C ASP A 89 43.05 -45.56 52.29
N TYR A 90 42.71 -44.73 51.30
CA TYR A 90 43.04 -43.31 51.26
C TYR A 90 41.78 -42.45 51.32
N PHE A 91 41.86 -41.40 52.12
CA PHE A 91 40.81 -40.39 52.20
C PHE A 91 41.41 -39.00 52.31
N SER A 92 40.61 -37.98 52.05
CA SER A 92 41.05 -36.59 52.06
C SER A 92 40.15 -35.72 52.95
N ARG A 93 40.76 -34.71 53.58
CA ARG A 93 40.06 -33.67 54.34
C ARG A 93 40.39 -32.30 53.78
N VAL A 94 39.38 -31.46 53.66
CA VAL A 94 39.48 -30.06 53.25
C VAL A 94 39.50 -29.19 54.48
N THR A 95 40.54 -28.36 54.63
CA THR A 95 40.58 -27.27 55.61
C THR A 95 40.24 -25.97 54.89
N THR A 96 39.11 -25.36 55.23
CA THR A 96 38.69 -24.07 54.65
C THR A 96 39.56 -22.93 55.19
N ASN A 97 39.54 -21.77 54.54
CA ASN A 97 40.23 -20.58 55.02
C ASN A 97 39.73 -20.11 56.41
N GLY A 98 38.50 -20.49 56.80
CA GLY A 98 37.94 -20.25 58.14
C GLY A 98 38.37 -21.26 59.20
N GLY A 99 39.20 -22.25 58.86
CA GLY A 99 39.74 -23.27 59.78
C GLY A 99 38.89 -24.54 59.92
N SER A 100 37.71 -24.61 59.30
CA SER A 100 36.85 -25.81 59.36
C SER A 100 37.49 -26.97 58.60
N VAL A 101 37.56 -28.15 59.22
CA VAL A 101 38.11 -29.37 58.63
C VAL A 101 36.97 -30.34 58.30
N ILE A 102 36.84 -30.70 57.03
CA ILE A 102 35.68 -31.46 56.50
C ILE A 102 36.19 -32.61 55.65
N GLN A 103 35.69 -33.83 55.88
CA GLN A 103 36.07 -34.99 55.09
C GLN A 103 35.40 -34.98 53.72
N GLY A 104 36.20 -35.17 52.67
CA GLY A 104 35.70 -35.30 51.31
C GLY A 104 35.02 -36.62 51.05
N LYS A 105 33.93 -36.55 50.29
CA LYS A 105 33.17 -37.72 49.84
C LYS A 105 33.21 -37.79 48.31
N PRO A 106 33.46 -38.96 47.70
CA PRO A 106 33.38 -39.09 46.25
C PRO A 106 31.96 -38.79 45.76
N ILE A 107 31.85 -38.18 44.58
CA ILE A 107 30.55 -37.99 43.91
C ILE A 107 29.98 -39.35 43.46
N THR A 108 28.66 -39.45 43.26
CA THR A 108 27.97 -40.74 43.06
C THR A 108 28.58 -41.58 41.95
N ARG A 109 28.92 -40.95 40.82
CA ARG A 109 29.50 -41.64 39.65
C ARG A 109 30.87 -42.26 39.92
N GLU A 110 31.57 -41.79 40.95
CA GLU A 110 32.94 -42.20 41.28
C GLU A 110 33.02 -43.16 42.47
N VAL A 111 31.92 -43.42 43.18
CA VAL A 111 31.87 -44.31 44.36
C VAL A 111 32.27 -45.75 44.01
N THR A 112 32.07 -46.18 42.77
CA THR A 112 32.39 -47.54 42.30
C THR A 112 33.88 -47.75 42.07
N LYS A 113 34.70 -46.70 42.04
CA LYS A 113 36.16 -46.75 41.83
C LYS A 113 36.91 -47.18 43.09
N LYS A 114 36.78 -48.44 43.48
CA LYS A 114 37.36 -49.01 44.73
C LYS A 114 38.84 -49.37 44.63
N ILE A 115 39.40 -49.47 43.42
CA ILE A 115 40.79 -49.84 43.18
C ILE A 115 41.46 -48.87 42.20
N ILE A 116 42.78 -48.69 42.35
CA ILE A 116 43.64 -48.02 41.38
C ILE A 116 44.41 -49.13 40.63
N PRO A 117 44.09 -49.41 39.36
CA PRO A 117 44.70 -50.53 38.63
C PRO A 117 46.23 -50.35 38.44
N PRO A 118 47.00 -51.45 38.30
CA PRO A 118 48.44 -51.38 38.04
C PRO A 118 48.74 -50.67 36.72
N ASN A 119 49.88 -49.98 36.66
CA ASN A 119 50.36 -49.21 35.50
C ASN A 119 49.31 -48.28 34.87
N SER A 120 48.45 -47.68 35.70
CA SER A 120 47.32 -46.87 35.22
C SER A 120 47.13 -45.62 36.08
N SER A 121 46.25 -44.73 35.63
CA SER A 121 45.78 -43.59 36.42
C SER A 121 44.27 -43.64 36.60
N GLN A 122 43.81 -43.27 37.80
CA GLN A 122 42.41 -43.21 38.17
C GLN A 122 42.08 -41.80 38.64
N ILE A 123 41.07 -41.17 38.03
CA ILE A 123 40.57 -39.86 38.46
C ILE A 123 39.34 -40.05 39.34
N VAL A 124 39.30 -39.32 40.47
CA VAL A 124 38.17 -39.31 41.41
C VAL A 124 37.86 -37.87 41.83
N THR A 125 36.62 -37.45 41.65
CA THR A 125 36.12 -36.15 42.11
C THR A 125 35.41 -36.31 43.45
N TYR A 126 35.79 -35.47 44.41
CA TYR A 126 35.21 -35.40 45.73
C TYR A 126 34.42 -34.10 45.89
N TYR A 127 33.43 -34.12 46.78
CA TYR A 127 32.70 -32.94 47.21
C TYR A 127 32.75 -32.78 48.74
N VAL A 128 32.63 -31.53 49.19
CA VAL A 128 32.45 -31.14 50.60
C VAL A 128 31.49 -29.95 50.68
N ASN A 129 30.60 -29.94 51.67
CA ASN A 129 29.85 -28.73 52.01
C ASN A 129 30.71 -27.86 52.93
N ILE A 130 31.12 -26.69 52.47
CA ILE A 130 32.03 -25.76 53.17
C ILE A 130 31.28 -24.60 53.87
N GLY A 131 29.99 -24.76 54.12
CA GLY A 131 29.15 -23.75 54.76
C GLY A 131 29.06 -22.49 53.91
N LYS A 132 29.37 -21.32 54.48
CA LYS A 132 29.31 -20.02 53.77
C LYS A 132 30.65 -19.57 53.16
N SER A 133 31.66 -20.44 53.15
CA SER A 133 32.98 -20.09 52.59
C SER A 133 32.91 -19.97 51.06
N THR A 134 33.36 -18.83 50.51
CA THR A 134 33.30 -18.53 49.07
C THR A 134 34.68 -18.47 48.41
N ARG A 135 35.76 -18.64 49.18
CA ARG A 135 37.14 -18.52 48.69
C ARG A 135 37.85 -19.88 48.64
N LEU A 136 38.44 -20.17 47.48
CA LEU A 136 39.32 -21.32 47.28
C LEU A 136 40.73 -21.07 47.81
N ASN A 137 41.20 -19.84 47.70
CA ASN A 137 42.56 -19.44 48.04
C ASN A 137 42.85 -19.68 49.53
N GLY A 138 43.96 -20.35 49.84
CA GLY A 138 44.30 -20.73 51.21
C GLY A 138 43.64 -22.02 51.70
N THR A 139 42.71 -22.61 50.93
CA THR A 139 42.14 -23.93 51.25
C THR A 139 43.24 -24.99 51.19
N LYS A 140 43.16 -26.00 52.06
CA LYS A 140 44.11 -27.12 52.11
C LYS A 140 43.40 -28.43 51.88
N VAL A 141 43.88 -29.25 50.95
CA VAL A 141 43.43 -30.64 50.75
C VAL A 141 44.50 -31.57 51.33
N THR A 142 44.21 -32.15 52.48
CA THR A 142 45.12 -33.06 53.18
C THR A 142 44.74 -34.50 52.90
N LEU A 143 45.71 -35.32 52.49
CA LEU A 143 45.53 -36.75 52.27
C LEU A 143 45.98 -37.58 53.48
N PHE A 144 45.23 -38.63 53.76
CA PHE A 144 45.45 -39.57 54.85
C PHE A 144 45.35 -41.01 54.37
N THR A 145 46.00 -41.91 55.10
CA THR A 145 45.81 -43.37 55.02
C THR A 145 45.43 -43.90 56.39
N TRP A 146 44.77 -45.05 56.43
CA TRP A 146 44.67 -45.83 57.67
C TRP A 146 46.04 -46.36 58.09
N ASP A 147 46.36 -46.21 59.37
CA ASP A 147 47.56 -46.73 60.01
C ASP A 147 47.19 -47.25 61.39
N PHE A 148 46.89 -48.56 61.45
CA PHE A 148 46.42 -49.22 62.66
C PHE A 148 47.46 -49.26 63.80
N SER A 149 48.70 -48.81 63.55
CA SER A 149 49.75 -48.67 64.55
C SER A 149 49.79 -47.28 65.23
N SER A 150 49.02 -46.31 64.71
CA SER A 150 48.95 -44.94 65.24
C SER A 150 47.77 -44.73 66.21
N GLN A 151 47.89 -43.76 67.11
CA GLN A 151 46.92 -43.48 68.18
C GLN A 151 45.49 -43.17 67.66
N ASP A 152 45.37 -42.54 66.48
CA ASP A 152 44.08 -42.19 65.86
C ASP A 152 43.75 -43.07 64.63
N TYR A 153 44.52 -44.15 64.46
CA TYR A 153 44.49 -45.05 63.30
C TYR A 153 44.70 -44.37 61.94
N GLN A 154 45.26 -43.15 61.90
CA GLN A 154 45.35 -42.33 60.70
C GLN A 154 46.74 -41.72 60.57
N LYS A 155 47.30 -41.82 59.36
CA LYS A 155 48.59 -41.21 59.01
C LYS A 155 48.39 -40.17 57.91
N LYS A 156 48.87 -38.94 58.15
CA LYS A 156 48.91 -37.86 57.16
C LYS A 156 49.98 -38.16 56.11
N LEU A 157 49.60 -38.15 54.84
CA LEU A 157 50.50 -38.41 53.70
C LEU A 157 51.05 -37.14 53.07
N GLY A 158 50.26 -36.06 53.07
CA GLY A 158 50.66 -34.79 52.47
C GLY A 158 49.50 -33.80 52.42
N VAL A 159 49.78 -32.59 51.92
CA VAL A 159 48.79 -31.53 51.80
C VAL A 159 49.01 -30.70 50.54
N PHE A 160 47.94 -30.47 49.79
CA PHE A 160 47.89 -29.44 48.73
C PHE A 160 47.39 -28.14 49.34
N THR A 161 48.16 -27.06 49.20
CA THR A 161 47.73 -25.71 49.63
C THR A 161 47.42 -24.87 48.40
N ILE A 162 46.17 -24.40 48.29
CA ILE A 162 45.73 -23.63 47.12
C ILE A 162 46.34 -22.23 47.14
N PRO A 163 47.14 -21.83 46.14
CA PRO A 163 47.81 -20.53 46.12
C PRO A 163 46.82 -19.39 45.88
N ALA A 164 47.22 -18.17 46.26
CA ALA A 164 46.41 -16.97 46.09
C ALA A 164 46.16 -16.58 44.62
N SER A 165 46.97 -17.09 43.69
CA SER A 165 46.85 -16.86 42.25
C SER A 165 46.01 -17.93 41.51
N TYR A 166 45.44 -18.90 42.23
CA TYR A 166 44.54 -19.88 41.64
C TYR A 166 43.17 -19.26 41.32
N SER A 167 42.61 -19.59 40.17
CA SER A 167 41.24 -19.25 39.78
C SER A 167 40.60 -20.45 39.09
N ALA A 168 39.43 -20.86 39.57
CA ALA A 168 38.60 -21.87 38.92
C ALA A 168 37.85 -21.33 37.68
N VAL A 169 37.84 -19.99 37.52
CA VAL A 169 37.15 -19.28 36.45
C VAL A 169 38.06 -19.16 35.23
N VAL A 170 37.59 -19.64 34.09
CA VAL A 170 38.26 -19.52 32.79
C VAL A 170 38.32 -18.04 32.39
N PRO A 171 39.51 -17.51 32.04
CA PRO A 171 39.66 -16.11 31.64
C PRO A 171 38.81 -15.74 30.42
N GLN A 172 38.49 -14.45 30.31
CA GLN A 172 37.69 -13.93 29.20
C GLN A 172 38.34 -14.27 27.85
N GLY A 173 37.52 -14.74 26.91
CA GLY A 173 37.98 -15.06 25.55
C GLY A 173 38.80 -16.34 25.43
N GLN A 174 38.91 -17.15 26.48
CA GLN A 174 39.44 -18.51 26.40
C GLN A 174 38.31 -19.54 26.35
N SER A 175 38.58 -20.69 25.74
CA SER A 175 37.68 -21.84 25.77
C SER A 175 38.24 -22.94 26.65
N LYS A 176 37.37 -23.84 27.10
CA LYS A 176 37.74 -25.00 27.91
C LYS A 176 37.05 -26.24 27.39
N GLU A 177 37.82 -27.31 27.23
CA GLU A 177 37.28 -28.64 26.99
C GLU A 177 36.76 -29.24 28.28
N ILE A 178 35.53 -29.70 28.26
CA ILE A 178 34.89 -30.42 29.35
C ILE A 178 34.13 -31.63 28.82
N THR A 179 33.92 -32.62 29.68
CA THR A 179 33.11 -33.79 29.35
C THR A 179 31.67 -33.54 29.77
N MET A 180 30.76 -33.40 28.80
CA MET A 180 29.32 -33.29 29.00
C MET A 180 28.63 -34.56 28.51
N GLU A 181 27.87 -35.26 29.35
CA GLU A 181 27.18 -36.53 28.99
C GLU A 181 28.11 -37.58 28.33
N ASN A 182 29.34 -37.73 28.84
CA ASN A 182 30.41 -38.57 28.25
C ASN A 182 30.87 -38.14 26.84
N LEU A 183 30.56 -36.93 26.40
CA LEU A 183 31.06 -36.31 25.17
C LEU A 183 32.04 -35.20 25.49
N LEU A 184 33.13 -35.12 24.73
CA LEU A 184 34.08 -34.03 24.85
C LEU A 184 33.52 -32.80 24.11
N VAL A 185 33.38 -31.68 24.83
CA VAL A 185 32.80 -30.45 24.31
C VAL A 185 33.72 -29.28 24.65
N ASN A 186 34.07 -28.49 23.64
CA ASN A 186 34.80 -27.24 23.84
C ASN A 186 33.78 -26.10 24.05
N ILE A 187 33.86 -25.42 25.19
CA ILE A 187 32.92 -24.38 25.60
C ILE A 187 33.63 -23.05 25.73
N ARG A 188 32.96 -21.99 25.29
CA ARG A 188 33.44 -20.61 25.38
C ARG A 188 32.28 -19.66 25.66
N ALA A 189 32.48 -18.73 26.59
CA ALA A 189 31.57 -17.61 26.80
C ALA A 189 31.86 -16.52 25.76
N GLU A 190 30.90 -16.25 24.87
CA GLU A 190 31.10 -15.37 23.71
C GLU A 190 30.57 -13.95 23.97
N SER A 191 29.43 -13.78 24.63
CA SER A 191 28.79 -12.47 24.76
C SER A 191 27.96 -12.31 26.04
N LEU A 192 27.84 -11.05 26.49
CA LEU A 192 26.90 -10.62 27.51
C LEU A 192 26.19 -9.35 27.03
N GLN A 193 24.87 -9.43 26.91
CA GLN A 193 24.02 -8.34 26.42
C GLN A 193 23.00 -7.94 27.49
N ARG A 194 22.82 -6.64 27.68
CA ARG A 194 21.74 -6.07 28.49
C ARG A 194 20.60 -5.66 27.57
N LEU A 195 19.40 -6.13 27.89
CA LEU A 195 18.15 -5.76 27.22
C LEU A 195 17.21 -5.09 28.23
N LYS A 196 16.51 -4.04 27.82
CA LYS A 196 15.49 -3.37 28.64
C LYS A 196 14.13 -3.52 27.96
N MET A 197 13.15 -4.07 28.66
CA MET A 197 11.80 -4.26 28.16
C MET A 197 10.78 -4.09 29.28
N ASN A 198 9.70 -3.34 29.02
CA ASN A 198 8.61 -3.13 29.97
C ASN A 198 9.08 -2.72 31.39
N GLY A 199 10.13 -1.88 31.45
CA GLY A 199 10.74 -1.44 32.72
C GLY A 199 11.67 -2.45 33.41
N LYS A 200 11.71 -3.71 32.95
CA LYS A 200 12.59 -4.78 33.45
C LYS A 200 13.91 -4.84 32.68
N ILE A 201 14.96 -5.35 33.31
CA ILE A 201 16.26 -5.59 32.68
C ILE A 201 16.50 -7.09 32.56
N TYR A 202 16.89 -7.53 31.37
CA TYR A 202 17.28 -8.90 31.08
C TYR A 202 18.75 -8.96 30.69
N MET A 203 19.44 -10.02 31.12
CA MET A 203 20.80 -10.34 30.70
C MET A 203 20.77 -11.54 29.77
N ARG A 204 21.33 -11.39 28.58
CA ARG A 204 21.46 -12.43 27.58
C ARG A 204 22.91 -12.85 27.43
N VAL A 205 23.19 -14.13 27.69
CA VAL A 205 24.52 -14.73 27.70
C VAL A 205 24.66 -15.64 26.49
N GLY A 206 25.63 -15.36 25.62
CA GLY A 206 25.95 -16.21 24.48
C GLY A 206 27.09 -17.18 24.80
N VAL A 207 26.87 -18.46 24.57
CA VAL A 207 27.83 -19.54 24.85
C VAL A 207 28.01 -20.38 23.60
N SER A 208 29.25 -20.52 23.11
CA SER A 208 29.53 -21.45 22.02
C SER A 208 29.89 -22.83 22.54
N PHE A 209 29.24 -23.84 22.00
CA PHE A 209 29.52 -25.26 22.20
C PHE A 209 30.08 -25.83 20.90
N THR A 210 31.26 -26.45 20.97
CA THR A 210 31.84 -27.22 19.86
C THR A 210 31.89 -28.68 20.27
N ASN A 211 31.10 -29.51 19.61
CA ASN A 211 31.01 -30.93 19.94
C ASN A 211 32.18 -31.70 19.29
N LEU A 212 33.14 -32.13 20.10
CA LEU A 212 34.30 -32.90 19.64
C LEU A 212 34.03 -34.42 19.64
N GLY A 213 32.87 -34.85 20.16
CA GLY A 213 32.42 -36.23 20.17
C GLY A 213 31.85 -36.71 18.85
N LYS A 214 31.50 -38.01 18.79
CA LYS A 214 30.87 -38.67 17.64
C LYS A 214 29.34 -38.77 17.71
N LYS A 215 28.72 -38.37 18.83
CA LYS A 215 27.27 -38.36 19.04
C LYS A 215 26.77 -36.93 19.19
N VAL A 216 25.48 -36.70 18.96
CA VAL A 216 24.83 -35.40 19.20
C VAL A 216 24.90 -35.05 20.70
N LEU A 217 25.19 -33.80 21.02
CA LEU A 217 25.09 -33.25 22.37
C LEU A 217 23.67 -32.70 22.58
N SER A 218 22.99 -33.10 23.66
CA SER A 218 21.65 -32.65 24.04
C SER A 218 21.67 -32.05 25.45
N ASP A 219 21.11 -30.85 25.64
CA ASP A 219 21.28 -30.04 26.87
C ASP A 219 20.30 -30.34 28.02
N THR A 220 20.02 -31.61 28.35
CA THR A 220 19.00 -31.89 29.38
C THR A 220 19.52 -31.91 30.82
N ALA A 221 20.83 -32.00 31.06
CA ALA A 221 21.38 -32.28 32.39
C ALA A 221 22.18 -31.15 33.07
N TYR A 222 22.44 -30.03 32.38
CA TYR A 222 23.28 -28.94 32.90
C TYR A 222 22.44 -27.69 33.18
N LYS A 223 22.63 -27.08 34.36
CA LYS A 223 22.04 -25.79 34.71
C LYS A 223 23.09 -24.69 34.56
N ALA A 224 22.70 -23.57 33.98
CA ALA A 224 23.54 -22.39 33.85
C ALA A 224 23.10 -21.32 34.86
N TYR A 225 24.07 -20.58 35.39
CA TYR A 225 23.84 -19.47 36.32
C TYR A 225 24.66 -18.25 35.91
N LEU A 226 24.10 -17.07 36.12
CA LEU A 226 24.78 -15.79 36.00
C LEU A 226 25.13 -15.28 37.40
N LYS A 227 26.42 -15.10 37.67
CA LYS A 227 26.90 -14.55 38.93
C LYS A 227 27.41 -13.12 38.73
N SER A 228 26.87 -12.20 39.52
CA SER A 228 27.30 -10.79 39.56
C SER A 228 28.58 -10.63 40.39
N ALA A 229 29.33 -9.54 40.18
CA ALA A 229 30.47 -9.19 41.03
C ALA A 229 30.09 -8.97 42.51
N GLY A 230 28.83 -8.62 42.79
CA GLY A 230 28.30 -8.48 44.14
C GLY A 230 27.94 -9.80 44.83
N GLY A 231 28.06 -10.94 44.14
CA GLY A 231 27.79 -12.27 44.68
C GLY A 231 26.38 -12.80 44.44
N SER A 232 25.44 -12.00 43.91
CA SER A 232 24.11 -12.50 43.52
C SER A 232 24.21 -13.48 42.36
N VAL A 233 23.43 -14.56 42.43
CA VAL A 233 23.36 -15.65 41.45
C VAL A 233 21.95 -15.70 40.86
N PHE A 234 21.85 -15.79 39.53
CA PHE A 234 20.58 -15.82 38.79
C PHE A 234 20.52 -17.05 37.88
N ASP A 235 19.39 -17.73 37.89
CA ASP A 235 19.16 -18.88 37.02
C ASP A 235 19.07 -18.42 35.55
N LEU A 236 19.87 -19.05 34.69
CA LEU A 236 19.87 -18.80 33.26
C LEU A 236 18.99 -19.84 32.55
N LYS A 237 17.99 -19.36 31.81
CA LYS A 237 17.09 -20.19 30.99
C LYS A 237 17.46 -20.09 29.52
N LEU A 238 17.31 -21.17 28.75
CA LEU A 238 17.54 -21.15 27.30
C LEU A 238 16.57 -20.19 26.60
N GLU A 239 17.08 -19.39 25.65
CA GLU A 239 16.27 -18.47 24.83
C GLU A 239 15.39 -19.22 23.81
N ASN A 240 15.76 -20.43 23.40
CA ASN A 240 15.13 -21.16 22.29
C ASN A 240 13.76 -21.80 22.65
N VAL A 241 12.85 -21.86 21.67
CA VAL A 241 11.48 -22.40 21.73
C VAL A 241 11.41 -23.88 22.11
N SER A 242 12.44 -24.69 21.85
CA SER A 242 12.45 -26.11 22.24
C SER A 242 12.88 -26.39 23.69
N GLY A 243 13.35 -25.39 24.45
CA GLY A 243 13.86 -25.59 25.83
C GLY A 243 15.08 -26.52 25.92
N SER A 244 15.65 -26.87 24.78
CA SER A 244 16.78 -27.77 24.58
C SER A 244 17.54 -27.31 23.35
N PHE A 245 18.82 -27.63 23.28
CA PHE A 245 19.59 -27.47 22.06
C PHE A 245 20.30 -28.77 21.71
N ASN A 246 20.46 -28.97 20.41
CA ASN A 246 21.27 -30.06 19.86
C ASN A 246 22.48 -29.46 19.13
N VAL A 247 23.66 -30.03 19.36
CA VAL A 247 24.90 -29.73 18.61
C VAL A 247 25.38 -31.02 17.97
N GLN A 248 25.38 -31.07 16.64
CA GLN A 248 25.82 -32.23 15.87
C GLN A 248 27.31 -32.51 16.10
N SER A 249 27.73 -33.74 15.81
CA SER A 249 29.14 -34.12 15.84
C SER A 249 29.97 -33.15 14.99
N GLN A 250 31.05 -32.59 15.55
CA GLN A 250 31.94 -31.60 14.93
C GLN A 250 31.30 -30.22 14.62
N GLU A 251 30.04 -29.97 15.03
CA GLU A 251 29.40 -28.67 14.87
C GLU A 251 29.85 -27.69 15.97
N LYS A 252 30.11 -26.43 15.58
CA LYS A 252 30.17 -25.29 16.51
C LYS A 252 28.83 -24.56 16.47
N LYS A 253 28.16 -24.45 17.61
CA LYS A 253 26.88 -23.76 17.75
C LYS A 253 26.90 -22.78 18.91
N THR A 254 26.38 -21.58 18.70
CA THR A 254 26.17 -20.60 19.78
C THR A 254 24.76 -20.73 20.31
N VAL A 255 24.65 -20.89 21.63
CA VAL A 255 23.41 -21.00 22.39
C VAL A 255 23.31 -19.79 23.28
N TYR A 256 22.11 -19.24 23.38
CA TYR A 256 21.84 -18.07 24.21
C TYR A 256 20.99 -18.44 25.41
N TYR A 257 21.42 -17.95 26.57
CA TYR A 257 20.70 -18.05 27.82
C TYR A 257 20.25 -16.67 28.29
N LEU A 258 19.20 -16.62 29.10
CA LEU A 258 18.56 -15.39 29.52
C LEU A 258 18.12 -15.44 30.98
N THR A 259 18.17 -14.29 31.65
CA THR A 259 17.67 -14.13 33.02
C THR A 259 17.23 -12.68 33.28
N GLU A 260 16.24 -12.50 34.16
CA GLU A 260 15.78 -11.18 34.63
C GLU A 260 16.69 -10.72 35.77
N VAL A 261 17.14 -9.47 35.72
CA VAL A 261 18.02 -8.88 36.73
C VAL A 261 17.49 -7.53 37.23
N PRO A 262 17.73 -7.19 38.51
CA PRO A 262 17.41 -5.85 39.02
C PRO A 262 18.16 -4.74 38.28
N SER A 263 17.48 -3.61 38.05
CA SER A 263 18.00 -2.50 37.24
C SER A 263 19.24 -1.81 37.84
N TYR A 264 19.34 -1.81 39.17
CA TYR A 264 20.43 -1.22 39.94
C TYR A 264 21.69 -2.11 40.01
N MET A 265 21.66 -3.32 39.46
CA MET A 265 22.77 -4.25 39.55
C MET A 265 23.98 -3.76 38.73
N LYS A 266 25.16 -3.79 39.38
CA LYS A 266 26.47 -3.65 38.75
C LYS A 266 26.74 -4.80 37.79
N THR A 267 27.20 -4.48 36.58
CA THR A 267 27.35 -5.43 35.48
C THR A 267 28.80 -5.75 35.13
N GLU A 268 29.74 -5.20 35.88
CA GLU A 268 31.16 -5.46 35.72
C GLU A 268 31.51 -6.87 36.20
N GLN A 269 32.45 -7.52 35.53
CA GLN A 269 33.08 -8.78 35.96
C GLN A 269 32.10 -9.94 36.24
N MET A 270 31.00 -10.02 35.49
CA MET A 270 30.06 -11.14 35.61
C MET A 270 30.68 -12.48 35.21
N ILE A 271 30.18 -13.55 35.82
CA ILE A 271 30.64 -14.93 35.61
C ILE A 271 29.46 -15.78 35.17
N LEU A 272 29.66 -16.56 34.10
CA LEU A 272 28.78 -17.67 33.73
C LEU A 272 29.27 -18.91 34.46
N GLN A 273 28.38 -19.59 35.20
CA GLN A 273 28.70 -20.82 35.93
C GLN A 273 27.78 -21.95 35.49
N PHE A 274 28.35 -23.07 35.04
CA PHE A 274 27.63 -24.30 34.77
C PHE A 274 27.68 -25.23 36.00
N ALA A 275 26.57 -25.90 36.28
CA ALA A 275 26.48 -26.93 37.30
C ALA A 275 25.67 -28.13 36.81
N GLN A 276 25.92 -29.28 37.42
CA GLN A 276 25.20 -30.53 37.17
C GLN A 276 24.62 -31.05 38.47
N GLU A 277 23.40 -31.57 38.42
CA GLU A 277 22.78 -32.22 39.57
C GLU A 277 23.33 -33.63 39.75
N ASP A 278 23.74 -33.97 40.98
CA ASP A 278 23.94 -35.36 41.38
C ASP A 278 22.62 -35.87 41.97
N GLU A 279 21.84 -36.58 41.15
CA GLU A 279 20.46 -37.01 41.50
C GLU A 279 20.40 -37.88 42.77
N THR A 280 21.44 -38.67 43.03
CA THR A 280 21.50 -39.55 44.21
C THR A 280 21.80 -38.76 45.47
N LEU A 281 22.69 -37.77 45.38
CA LEU A 281 23.05 -36.92 46.51
C LEU A 281 22.09 -35.73 46.69
N LYS A 282 21.27 -35.42 45.68
CA LYS A 282 20.37 -34.25 45.61
C LYS A 282 21.11 -32.93 45.85
N ILE A 283 22.31 -32.81 45.29
CA ILE A 283 23.14 -31.58 45.36
C ILE A 283 23.53 -31.13 43.95
N MET A 284 23.67 -29.82 43.76
CA MET A 284 24.28 -29.28 42.55
C MET A 284 25.81 -29.27 42.70
N LEU A 285 26.52 -29.74 41.69
CA LEU A 285 27.97 -29.75 41.62
C LEU A 285 28.43 -28.74 40.55
N PRO A 286 29.42 -27.86 40.82
CA PRO A 286 29.97 -26.99 39.80
C PRO A 286 30.65 -27.82 38.71
N VAL A 287 30.52 -27.36 37.46
CA VAL A 287 31.17 -27.99 36.29
C VAL A 287 32.29 -27.09 35.79
N LYS A 288 31.96 -25.85 35.42
CA LYS A 288 32.96 -24.83 35.11
C LYS A 288 32.38 -23.42 35.13
N SER A 289 33.26 -22.46 35.40
CA SER A 289 32.95 -21.03 35.42
C SER A 289 33.75 -20.28 34.35
N PHE A 290 33.14 -19.29 33.71
CA PHE A 290 33.74 -18.48 32.64
C PHE A 290 33.54 -17.00 32.93
N LYS A 291 34.60 -16.19 32.80
CA LYS A 291 34.51 -14.73 32.90
C LYS A 291 33.82 -14.20 31.64
N LEU A 292 32.72 -13.47 31.83
CA LEU A 292 31.98 -12.88 30.72
C LEU A 292 32.66 -11.61 30.21
N PRO A 293 32.52 -11.28 28.91
CA PRO A 293 32.95 -10.01 28.38
C PRO A 293 32.12 -8.85 28.97
N ALA A 294 32.58 -7.62 28.74
CA ALA A 294 31.85 -6.43 29.13
C ALA A 294 30.44 -6.41 28.52
N VAL A 295 29.47 -5.93 29.30
CA VAL A 295 28.08 -5.84 28.88
C VAL A 295 27.94 -4.89 27.71
N THR A 296 27.34 -5.38 26.64
CA THR A 296 26.89 -4.56 25.52
C THR A 296 25.40 -4.28 25.66
N THR A 297 24.97 -3.07 25.35
CA THR A 297 23.53 -2.76 25.25
C THR A 297 23.05 -3.16 23.87
N SER A 298 22.12 -4.12 23.79
CA SER A 298 21.44 -4.40 22.52
C SER A 298 20.43 -3.29 22.26
N ASP A 299 20.76 -2.38 21.34
CA ASP A 299 19.77 -1.45 20.82
C ASP A 299 18.92 -2.17 19.77
N LEU A 300 17.67 -2.45 20.14
CA LEU A 300 16.66 -2.99 19.24
C LEU A 300 16.11 -1.90 18.30
N ALA A 301 16.37 -0.62 18.61
CA ALA A 301 15.94 0.50 17.81
C ALA A 301 16.70 0.53 16.46
N VAL A 302 15.92 0.70 15.40
CA VAL A 302 16.41 0.92 14.06
C VAL A 302 16.06 2.36 13.71
N ALA A 303 17.09 3.14 13.42
CA ALA A 303 16.95 4.54 13.02
C ALA A 303 16.10 4.68 11.74
N ASN A 304 15.62 5.90 11.48
CA ASN A 304 14.73 6.19 10.37
C ASN A 304 15.30 5.66 9.05
N TYR A 305 14.53 4.82 8.38
CA TYR A 305 14.86 4.19 7.10
C TYR A 305 16.16 3.36 7.06
N ALA A 306 16.75 3.04 8.22
CA ALA A 306 17.95 2.22 8.29
C ALA A 306 17.65 0.74 8.02
N VAL A 307 18.62 0.04 7.44
CA VAL A 307 18.54 -1.40 7.19
C VAL A 307 18.98 -2.18 8.43
N LYS A 308 18.14 -3.10 8.90
CA LYS A 308 18.47 -4.07 9.95
C LYS A 308 18.66 -5.45 9.32
N LYS A 309 19.73 -6.15 9.70
CA LYS A 309 19.97 -7.54 9.31
C LYS A 309 19.60 -8.45 10.47
N ILE A 310 18.79 -9.47 10.20
CA ILE A 310 18.42 -10.51 11.16
C ILE A 310 18.78 -11.88 10.60
N SER A 311 18.99 -12.86 11.48
CA SER A 311 19.25 -14.25 11.08
C SER A 311 18.03 -15.12 11.41
N ILE A 312 17.45 -15.74 10.38
CA ILE A 312 16.31 -16.67 10.50
C ILE A 312 16.79 -18.04 9.99
N LYS A 313 16.81 -19.06 10.86
CA LYS A 313 17.29 -20.43 10.52
C LYS A 313 18.65 -20.44 9.81
N ASN A 314 19.61 -19.64 10.31
CA ASN A 314 20.95 -19.42 9.74
C ASN A 314 21.00 -18.72 8.35
N ASN A 315 19.89 -18.19 7.83
CA ASN A 315 19.87 -17.30 6.67
C ASN A 315 19.76 -15.84 7.12
N THR A 316 20.50 -14.94 6.47
CA THR A 316 20.42 -13.50 6.77
C THR A 316 19.32 -12.85 5.94
N VAL A 317 18.43 -12.10 6.59
CA VAL A 317 17.37 -11.30 5.96
C VAL A 317 17.59 -9.83 6.31
N GLU A 318 17.57 -8.97 5.29
CA GLU A 318 17.50 -7.52 5.43
C GLU A 318 16.05 -7.08 5.62
N MET A 319 15.85 -6.18 6.57
CA MET A 319 14.59 -5.55 6.92
C MET A 319 14.77 -4.03 6.91
N GLN A 320 13.82 -3.31 6.33
CA GLN A 320 13.88 -1.85 6.28
C GLN A 320 12.46 -1.26 6.17
N LEU A 321 12.12 -0.31 7.05
CA LEU A 321 11.00 0.58 6.80
C LEU A 321 11.43 1.55 5.69
N LYS A 322 10.82 1.46 4.50
CA LYS A 322 11.22 2.24 3.31
C LYS A 322 10.53 3.60 3.28
N SER A 323 9.25 3.64 3.67
CA SER A 323 8.48 4.88 3.78
C SER A 323 7.41 4.74 4.86
N ALA A 324 6.99 5.87 5.40
CA ALA A 324 5.86 5.98 6.33
C ALA A 324 5.10 7.25 5.97
N SER A 325 3.77 7.18 5.98
CA SER A 325 2.91 8.34 5.77
C SER A 325 1.68 8.25 6.67
N VAL A 326 1.15 9.41 7.07
CA VAL A 326 -0.01 9.49 7.97
C VAL A 326 -1.01 10.54 7.51
N TYR A 327 -2.30 10.24 7.70
CA TYR A 327 -3.39 11.19 7.59
C TYR A 327 -4.36 11.00 8.75
N SER A 328 -5.13 12.03 9.12
CA SER A 328 -6.14 11.96 10.18
C SER A 328 -7.52 11.61 9.61
N GLU A 329 -8.26 10.76 10.30
CA GLU A 329 -9.64 10.37 9.98
C GLU A 329 -10.36 9.92 11.26
N ASN A 330 -11.53 10.51 11.59
CA ASN A 330 -12.37 10.13 12.74
C ASN A 330 -11.58 9.98 14.06
N ASP A 331 -10.85 11.02 14.47
CA ASP A 331 -9.99 11.05 15.66
C ASP A 331 -8.84 10.01 15.69
N SER A 332 -8.57 9.35 14.55
CA SER A 332 -7.51 8.37 14.38
C SER A 332 -6.51 8.84 13.31
N ALA A 333 -5.21 8.74 13.62
CA ALA A 333 -4.13 8.78 12.66
C ALA A 333 -4.03 7.43 11.93
N LYS A 334 -4.31 7.46 10.63
CA LYS A 334 -4.21 6.33 9.71
C LYS A 334 -2.82 6.30 9.11
N TRP A 335 -2.01 5.35 9.57
CA TRP A 335 -0.63 5.17 9.13
C TRP A 335 -0.53 4.15 8.01
N ASN A 336 0.24 4.48 6.97
CA ASN A 336 0.64 3.59 5.89
C ASN A 336 2.16 3.44 5.89
N LEU A 337 2.64 2.21 6.04
CA LEU A 337 4.05 1.87 6.21
C LEU A 337 4.48 0.90 5.09
N GLU A 338 5.46 1.27 4.28
CA GLU A 338 6.05 0.37 3.27
C GLU A 338 7.31 -0.27 3.84
N PHE A 339 7.32 -1.60 3.90
CA PHE A 339 8.37 -2.38 4.53
C PHE A 339 9.06 -3.29 3.52
N ARG A 340 10.38 -3.14 3.38
CA ARG A 340 11.21 -3.94 2.47
C ARG A 340 11.85 -5.11 3.21
N LEU A 341 11.75 -6.28 2.61
CA LEU A 341 12.37 -7.52 3.06
C LEU A 341 13.23 -8.10 1.94
N LYS A 342 14.47 -8.48 2.23
CA LYS A 342 15.36 -9.10 1.24
C LYS A 342 16.15 -10.27 1.83
N ASN A 343 16.12 -11.41 1.15
CA ASN A 343 16.89 -12.58 1.55
C ASN A 343 18.34 -12.47 1.01
N LEU A 344 19.33 -12.45 1.90
CA LEU A 344 20.76 -12.50 1.55
C LEU A 344 21.34 -13.92 1.63
N GLY A 345 20.56 -14.90 2.10
CA GLY A 345 20.94 -16.30 2.14
C GLY A 345 20.94 -16.96 0.76
N ASN A 346 21.58 -18.12 0.67
CA ASN A 346 21.63 -18.95 -0.53
C ASN A 346 20.51 -19.99 -0.61
N LYS A 347 19.57 -19.98 0.35
CA LYS A 347 18.41 -20.88 0.40
C LYS A 347 17.13 -20.06 0.55
N ALA A 348 16.02 -20.59 0.04
CA ALA A 348 14.70 -20.02 0.30
C ALA A 348 14.41 -20.04 1.82
N ILE A 349 13.78 -18.97 2.33
CA ILE A 349 13.44 -18.84 3.74
C ILE A 349 11.99 -18.38 3.89
N THR A 350 11.24 -19.09 4.71
CA THR A 350 9.90 -18.68 5.15
C THR A 350 10.03 -17.89 6.44
N LEU A 351 9.45 -16.70 6.46
CA LEU A 351 9.45 -15.83 7.64
C LEU A 351 8.56 -16.42 8.75
N PRO A 352 8.94 -16.29 10.03
CA PRO A 352 8.02 -16.51 11.14
C PRO A 352 6.75 -15.65 10.99
N ALA A 353 5.65 -16.12 11.59
CA ALA A 353 4.40 -15.35 11.68
C ALA A 353 4.57 -14.22 12.70
N TYR A 354 5.30 -13.17 12.32
CA TYR A 354 5.61 -12.04 13.19
C TYR A 354 4.33 -11.29 13.56
N GLU A 355 4.18 -11.01 14.85
CA GLU A 355 3.21 -10.06 15.38
C GLU A 355 3.80 -8.64 15.34
N LEU A 356 3.03 -7.71 14.81
CA LEU A 356 3.42 -6.32 14.64
C LEU A 356 2.60 -5.43 15.59
N THR A 357 3.30 -4.56 16.33
CA THR A 357 2.64 -3.55 17.17
C THR A 357 3.30 -2.19 17.00
N VAL A 358 2.50 -1.12 16.91
CA VAL A 358 2.99 0.25 17.05
C VAL A 358 3.07 0.59 18.53
N LYS A 359 4.25 0.96 19.01
CA LYS A 359 4.51 1.44 20.37
C LYS A 359 4.51 2.95 20.38
N ALA A 360 3.68 3.52 21.25
CA ALA A 360 3.64 4.95 21.52
C ALA A 360 4.53 5.30 22.72
N ALA A 361 5.02 6.54 22.78
CA ALA A 361 5.90 7.01 23.86
C ALA A 361 5.19 6.99 25.24
N GLU A 362 3.87 7.07 25.23
CA GLU A 362 2.96 7.03 26.37
C GLU A 362 2.80 5.60 26.94
N GLY A 363 3.35 4.57 26.27
CA GLY A 363 3.30 3.17 26.72
C GLY A 363 2.20 2.33 26.08
N PHE A 364 1.34 2.92 25.25
CA PHE A 364 0.32 2.19 24.51
C PHE A 364 0.92 1.32 23.40
N SER A 365 0.27 0.19 23.14
CA SER A 365 0.64 -0.78 22.11
C SER A 365 -0.55 -1.01 21.21
N ILE A 366 -0.48 -0.51 19.97
CA ILE A 366 -1.54 -0.61 18.98
C ILE A 366 -1.22 -1.80 18.05
N PRO A 367 -2.12 -2.77 17.85
CA PRO A 367 -1.89 -3.86 16.91
C PRO A 367 -1.86 -3.34 15.47
N VAL A 368 -1.02 -3.95 14.64
CA VAL A 368 -0.93 -3.68 13.19
C VAL A 368 -1.44 -4.90 12.44
N ASP A 369 -2.17 -4.69 11.34
CA ASP A 369 -2.58 -5.80 10.48
C ASP A 369 -1.35 -6.48 9.84
N SER A 370 -1.05 -7.68 10.31
CA SER A 370 0.09 -8.50 9.88
C SER A 370 -0.26 -9.56 8.84
N LYS A 371 -1.49 -9.58 8.29
CA LYS A 371 -1.92 -10.58 7.28
C LYS A 371 -0.98 -10.64 6.07
N ALA A 372 -0.44 -9.49 5.66
CA ALA A 372 0.50 -9.40 4.53
C ALA A 372 1.85 -10.11 4.78
N LEU A 373 2.13 -10.52 6.03
CA LEU A 373 3.33 -11.27 6.43
C LEU A 373 3.09 -12.77 6.59
N GLU A 374 1.84 -13.24 6.54
CA GLU A 374 1.53 -14.66 6.69
C GLU A 374 2.14 -15.48 5.54
N ASN A 375 2.85 -16.55 5.89
CA ASN A 375 3.46 -17.50 4.94
C ASN A 375 4.41 -16.87 3.90
N VAL A 376 4.96 -15.68 4.17
CA VAL A 376 5.89 -15.03 3.25
C VAL A 376 7.18 -15.84 3.13
N THR A 377 7.44 -16.32 1.92
CA THR A 377 8.68 -17.03 1.56
C THR A 377 9.50 -16.18 0.60
N LEU A 378 10.79 -16.05 0.88
CA LEU A 378 11.76 -15.29 0.07
C LEU A 378 12.81 -16.24 -0.51
N LYS A 379 12.90 -16.31 -1.84
CA LYS A 379 13.97 -17.01 -2.57
C LYS A 379 15.31 -16.31 -2.38
N PRO A 380 16.45 -16.96 -2.69
CA PRO A 380 17.76 -16.31 -2.62
C PRO A 380 17.79 -14.99 -3.40
N LEU A 381 18.28 -13.93 -2.77
CA LEU A 381 18.37 -12.56 -3.32
C LEU A 381 17.02 -11.88 -3.64
N GLU A 382 15.89 -12.54 -3.38
CA GLU A 382 14.56 -11.96 -3.62
C GLU A 382 14.29 -10.81 -2.65
N GLU A 383 13.69 -9.75 -3.20
CA GLU A 383 13.24 -8.57 -2.48
C GLU A 383 11.72 -8.43 -2.60
N LYS A 384 11.04 -8.23 -1.47
CA LYS A 384 9.60 -8.02 -1.40
C LYS A 384 9.29 -6.74 -0.61
N ILE A 385 8.35 -5.94 -1.11
CA ILE A 385 7.81 -4.78 -0.40
C ILE A 385 6.43 -5.15 0.12
N ILE A 386 6.19 -4.88 1.40
CA ILE A 386 4.96 -5.19 2.13
C ILE A 386 4.38 -3.89 2.66
N ASN A 387 3.08 -3.69 2.44
CA ASN A 387 2.36 -2.54 2.95
C ASN A 387 1.67 -2.93 4.25
N LEU A 388 1.91 -2.17 5.31
CA LEU A 388 1.30 -2.34 6.62
C LEU A 388 0.47 -1.10 6.95
N ASN A 389 -0.70 -1.30 7.57
CA ASN A 389 -1.56 -0.20 8.01
C ASN A 389 -1.75 -0.26 9.52
N ALA A 390 -1.75 0.90 10.17
CA ALA A 390 -1.98 1.03 11.60
C ALA A 390 -2.92 2.20 11.90
N ASP A 391 -3.85 1.98 12.82
CA ASP A 391 -4.84 2.97 13.24
C ASP A 391 -4.49 3.43 14.66
N VAL A 392 -3.88 4.62 14.76
CA VAL A 392 -3.35 5.14 16.02
C VAL A 392 -4.24 6.30 16.51
N PRO A 393 -4.70 6.33 17.77
CA PRO A 393 -5.43 7.49 18.30
C PRO A 393 -4.65 8.80 18.16
N LEU A 394 -5.28 9.89 17.72
CA LEU A 394 -4.61 11.19 17.49
C LEU A 394 -4.04 11.82 18.76
N GLU A 395 -4.60 11.48 19.93
CA GLU A 395 -4.14 11.96 21.25
C GLU A 395 -2.71 11.50 21.60
N LEU A 396 -2.22 10.44 20.96
CA LEU A 396 -0.87 9.92 21.16
C LEU A 396 0.17 10.71 20.36
N ASN A 397 1.42 10.71 20.82
CA ASN A 397 2.52 11.39 20.14
C ASN A 397 2.91 10.68 18.82
N GLN A 398 2.29 11.14 17.73
CA GLN A 398 2.51 10.65 16.37
C GLN A 398 3.98 10.76 15.91
N GLY A 399 4.77 11.67 16.50
CA GLY A 399 6.17 11.90 16.15
C GLY A 399 7.17 10.92 16.77
N LYS A 400 6.74 10.10 17.73
CA LYS A 400 7.62 9.19 18.50
C LYS A 400 7.19 7.72 18.44
N LEU A 401 6.45 7.35 17.40
CA LEU A 401 5.97 5.98 17.22
C LEU A 401 7.09 5.04 16.79
N GLN A 402 7.03 3.78 17.23
CA GLN A 402 7.95 2.72 16.84
C GLN A 402 7.18 1.47 16.42
N LEU A 403 7.55 0.88 15.27
CA LEU A 403 7.01 -0.40 14.81
C LEU A 403 7.83 -1.55 15.41
N GLN A 404 7.23 -2.27 16.34
CA GLN A 404 7.83 -3.44 16.99
C GLN A 404 7.44 -4.73 16.26
N TRP A 405 8.46 -5.51 15.89
CA TRP A 405 8.32 -6.86 15.34
C TRP A 405 8.58 -7.88 16.45
N THR A 406 7.66 -8.81 16.66
CA THR A 406 7.76 -9.83 17.72
C THR A 406 7.46 -11.20 17.13
N GLU A 407 8.21 -12.23 17.51
CA GLU A 407 7.84 -13.61 17.17
C GLU A 407 6.54 -14.03 17.90
N PRO A 408 5.78 -15.01 17.38
CA PRO A 408 4.49 -15.38 17.95
C PRO A 408 4.65 -15.94 19.37
N SER A 409 3.75 -15.51 20.28
CA SER A 409 3.76 -15.93 21.69
C SER A 409 3.74 -17.45 21.86
N VAL A 410 4.55 -17.96 22.79
CA VAL A 410 4.58 -19.37 23.18
C VAL A 410 4.43 -19.43 24.70
N ASP A 411 3.53 -20.30 25.19
CA ASP A 411 3.27 -20.45 26.61
C ASP A 411 4.56 -20.69 27.41
N ASP A 412 4.63 -20.09 28.60
CA ASP A 412 5.77 -20.12 29.53
C ASP A 412 7.09 -19.52 29.00
N LYS A 413 7.07 -18.69 27.95
CA LYS A 413 8.27 -18.03 27.39
C LYS A 413 8.15 -16.53 27.23
N VAL A 414 9.24 -15.83 27.58
CA VAL A 414 9.39 -14.40 27.34
C VAL A 414 9.90 -14.21 25.92
N ILE A 415 9.06 -13.63 25.06
CA ILE A 415 9.45 -13.31 23.67
C ILE A 415 9.97 -11.89 23.58
N PHE A 416 11.16 -11.77 22.98
CA PHE A 416 11.80 -10.49 22.73
C PHE A 416 11.44 -9.97 21.34
N PRO A 417 11.31 -8.65 21.17
CA PRO A 417 11.18 -8.06 19.86
C PRO A 417 12.40 -8.37 19.00
N THR A 418 12.15 -8.81 17.78
CA THR A 418 13.17 -9.01 16.76
C THR A 418 13.79 -7.68 16.35
N ALA A 419 12.98 -6.62 16.28
CA ALA A 419 13.40 -5.27 15.93
C ALA A 419 12.34 -4.22 16.32
N GLN A 420 12.77 -2.98 16.52
CA GLN A 420 11.92 -1.81 16.73
C GLN A 420 12.30 -0.71 15.74
N PHE A 421 11.48 -0.47 14.71
CA PHE A 421 11.77 0.55 13.70
C PHE A 421 11.11 1.87 14.09
N ASN A 422 11.89 2.96 14.15
CA ASN A 422 11.29 4.28 14.31
C ASN A 422 10.38 4.58 13.11
N ILE A 423 9.15 5.06 13.38
CA ILE A 423 8.21 5.48 12.35
C ILE A 423 8.36 7.00 12.19
N PRO A 424 8.97 7.48 11.10
CA PRO A 424 9.10 8.91 10.87
C PRO A 424 7.74 9.52 10.57
N TYR A 425 7.44 10.64 11.23
CA TYR A 425 6.23 11.41 10.97
C TYR A 425 6.33 12.16 9.65
N SER A 426 5.56 11.70 8.67
CA SER A 426 5.40 12.36 7.38
C SER A 426 3.92 12.39 7.03
N LEU A 427 3.36 13.58 6.85
CA LEU A 427 1.99 13.71 6.36
C LEU A 427 1.87 13.11 4.96
N GLU A 428 0.75 12.48 4.66
CA GLU A 428 0.43 12.04 3.31
C GLU A 428 0.42 13.26 2.37
N ASN A 429 1.11 13.14 1.24
CA ASN A 429 1.27 14.25 0.30
C ASN A 429 -0.10 14.73 -0.23
N ASN A 430 -0.26 16.05 -0.28
CA ASN A 430 -1.35 16.68 -1.01
C ASN A 430 -1.00 16.67 -2.51
N ASN A 431 -1.66 15.80 -3.27
CA ASN A 431 -1.53 15.69 -4.72
C ASN A 431 -2.21 16.89 -5.39
N LEU A 432 -1.39 17.86 -5.79
CA LEU A 432 -1.80 19.06 -6.51
C LEU A 432 -2.11 18.70 -7.97
N MET A 433 -3.11 19.38 -8.53
CA MET A 433 -3.51 19.19 -9.92
C MET A 433 -2.36 19.57 -10.86
N GLY A 434 -2.09 18.73 -11.86
CA GLY A 434 -1.02 18.91 -12.85
C GLY A 434 0.38 18.50 -12.39
N GLN A 435 0.61 18.23 -11.11
CA GLN A 435 1.92 17.75 -10.62
C GLN A 435 2.10 16.24 -10.77
N GLU A 436 3.32 15.84 -11.10
CA GLU A 436 3.72 14.45 -11.23
C GLU A 436 4.28 13.91 -9.91
N TYR A 437 3.84 12.71 -9.53
CA TYR A 437 4.25 12.01 -8.31
C TYR A 437 4.76 10.62 -8.65
N THR A 438 5.83 10.17 -8.00
CA THR A 438 6.35 8.81 -8.21
C THR A 438 5.67 7.82 -7.28
N VAL A 439 5.27 6.67 -7.84
CA VAL A 439 4.72 5.54 -7.10
C VAL A 439 5.47 4.28 -7.51
N GLN A 440 6.00 3.55 -6.52
CA GLN A 440 6.65 2.27 -6.75
C GLN A 440 5.93 1.20 -5.96
N ASN A 441 5.43 0.18 -6.64
CA ASN A 441 4.74 -0.94 -6.01
C ASN A 441 5.18 -2.26 -6.68
N ARG A 442 4.52 -3.38 -6.33
CA ARG A 442 4.83 -4.70 -6.91
C ARG A 442 4.62 -4.80 -8.42
N TYR A 443 3.86 -3.89 -9.01
CA TYR A 443 3.55 -3.86 -10.45
C TYR A 443 4.56 -3.04 -11.27
N GLY A 444 5.40 -2.22 -10.63
CA GLY A 444 6.41 -1.42 -11.32
C GLY A 444 6.68 -0.06 -10.68
N LYS A 445 7.37 0.79 -11.45
CA LYS A 445 7.63 2.19 -11.12
C LYS A 445 6.80 3.08 -12.02
N PHE A 446 5.89 3.84 -11.43
CA PHE A 446 4.95 4.69 -12.13
C PHE A 446 5.16 6.15 -11.76
N MET A 447 4.84 7.02 -12.70
CA MET A 447 4.66 8.43 -12.46
C MET A 447 3.18 8.73 -12.67
N VAL A 448 2.54 9.29 -11.65
CA VAL A 448 1.10 9.54 -11.62
C VAL A 448 0.83 11.03 -11.54
N LYS A 449 -0.23 11.49 -12.20
CA LYS A 449 -0.63 12.91 -12.23
C LYS A 449 -2.14 13.01 -12.15
N LEU A 450 -2.66 13.84 -11.24
CA LEU A 450 -4.05 14.27 -11.26
C LEU A 450 -4.19 15.31 -12.35
N VAL A 451 -4.79 14.93 -13.49
CA VAL A 451 -4.93 15.79 -14.68
C VAL A 451 -6.03 16.81 -14.46
N SER A 452 -7.20 16.37 -14.00
CA SER A 452 -8.35 17.24 -13.76
C SER A 452 -9.25 16.72 -12.64
N TYR A 453 -10.00 17.65 -12.07
CA TYR A 453 -11.11 17.40 -11.17
C TYR A 453 -12.33 18.19 -11.67
N GLN A 454 -13.45 17.52 -11.80
CA GLN A 454 -14.72 18.13 -12.19
C GLN A 454 -15.83 17.64 -11.24
N ARG A 455 -16.72 18.55 -10.85
CA ARG A 455 -17.97 18.24 -10.16
C ARG A 455 -19.11 18.67 -11.07
N LEU A 456 -19.88 17.69 -11.53
CA LEU A 456 -20.87 17.83 -12.59
C LEU A 456 -22.25 17.40 -12.07
N PRO A 457 -23.34 18.01 -12.51
CA PRO A 457 -24.68 17.59 -12.12
C PRO A 457 -25.01 16.20 -12.69
N TRP A 458 -25.64 15.35 -11.89
CA TRP A 458 -26.18 14.06 -12.34
C TRP A 458 -27.49 13.73 -11.61
N ASP A 459 -28.60 14.01 -12.29
CA ASP A 459 -29.96 13.84 -11.74
C ASP A 459 -30.13 14.57 -10.39
N ASP A 460 -30.37 13.85 -9.29
CA ASP A 460 -30.53 14.36 -7.93
C ASP A 460 -29.22 14.34 -7.11
N THR A 461 -28.09 14.12 -7.78
CA THR A 461 -26.75 14.08 -7.18
C THR A 461 -25.76 14.89 -8.02
N ASP A 462 -24.55 15.07 -7.50
CA ASP A 462 -23.41 15.48 -8.31
C ASP A 462 -22.50 14.27 -8.57
N GLN A 463 -21.93 14.23 -9.76
CA GLN A 463 -20.87 13.32 -10.13
C GLN A 463 -19.52 14.03 -9.97
N ILE A 464 -18.64 13.43 -9.16
CA ILE A 464 -17.23 13.77 -9.10
C ILE A 464 -16.51 12.98 -10.21
N VAL A 465 -15.75 13.66 -11.05
CA VAL A 465 -14.94 13.08 -12.12
C VAL A 465 -13.50 13.52 -11.94
N THR A 466 -12.59 12.55 -11.84
CA THR A 466 -11.15 12.83 -11.79
C THR A 466 -10.43 12.07 -12.88
N ASN A 467 -9.61 12.78 -13.66
CA ASN A 467 -8.72 12.16 -14.65
C ASN A 467 -7.34 11.98 -14.03
N ILE A 468 -6.87 10.73 -13.97
CA ILE A 468 -5.55 10.36 -13.45
C ILE A 468 -4.74 9.77 -14.60
N SER A 469 -3.58 10.38 -14.87
CA SER A 469 -2.59 9.84 -15.80
C SER A 469 -1.60 8.95 -15.05
N ILE A 470 -1.32 7.76 -15.60
CA ILE A 470 -0.37 6.78 -15.07
C ILE A 470 0.65 6.48 -16.16
N ARG A 471 1.91 6.84 -15.94
CA ARG A 471 3.03 6.62 -16.87
C ARG A 471 4.01 5.60 -16.32
N ASN A 472 4.38 4.60 -17.12
CA ASN A 472 5.43 3.65 -16.77
C ASN A 472 6.81 4.32 -16.87
N THR A 473 7.56 4.37 -15.77
CA THR A 473 8.93 4.93 -15.72
C THR A 473 10.00 3.84 -15.58
N GLY A 474 9.60 2.57 -15.61
CA GLY A 474 10.49 1.44 -15.67
C GLY A 474 11.14 1.26 -17.04
N LEU A 475 12.16 0.40 -17.08
CA LEU A 475 12.88 0.06 -18.32
C LEU A 475 12.21 -1.06 -19.13
N THR A 476 11.15 -1.67 -18.59
CA THR A 476 10.42 -2.79 -19.20
C THR A 476 8.93 -2.48 -19.27
N SER A 477 8.23 -3.09 -20.21
CA SER A 477 6.77 -3.01 -20.27
C SER A 477 6.14 -3.64 -19.02
N VAL A 478 5.05 -3.05 -18.55
CA VAL A 478 4.32 -3.50 -17.36
C VAL A 478 2.84 -3.67 -17.68
N GLN A 479 2.23 -4.72 -17.14
CA GLN A 479 0.80 -4.97 -17.25
C GLN A 479 0.09 -4.33 -16.06
N LEU A 480 -0.87 -3.44 -16.32
CA LEU A 480 -1.73 -2.89 -15.28
C LEU A 480 -2.72 -3.96 -14.78
N PRO A 481 -2.86 -4.13 -13.45
CA PRO A 481 -3.85 -5.04 -12.89
C PRO A 481 -5.27 -4.49 -13.08
N SER A 482 -6.28 -5.32 -12.88
CA SER A 482 -7.66 -4.83 -12.73
C SER A 482 -7.76 -3.99 -11.46
N LEU A 483 -8.25 -2.76 -11.60
CA LEU A 483 -8.32 -1.78 -10.52
C LEU A 483 -9.75 -1.56 -10.07
N LYS A 484 -9.92 -1.38 -8.76
CA LYS A 484 -11.13 -0.83 -8.13
C LYS A 484 -10.78 0.47 -7.41
N ALA A 485 -11.69 1.43 -7.41
CA ALA A 485 -11.52 2.70 -6.73
C ALA A 485 -12.26 2.71 -5.40
N ILE A 486 -11.58 3.21 -4.36
CA ILE A 486 -12.17 3.68 -3.11
C ILE A 486 -12.09 5.19 -3.13
N VAL A 487 -13.22 5.86 -2.99
CA VAL A 487 -13.32 7.33 -3.09
C VAL A 487 -13.91 7.86 -1.80
N LYS A 488 -13.21 8.80 -1.15
CA LYS A 488 -13.71 9.52 0.03
C LYS A 488 -13.74 11.02 -0.26
N ALA A 489 -14.91 11.63 -0.09
CA ALA A 489 -15.11 13.06 -0.19
C ALA A 489 -15.25 13.62 1.24
N GLY A 490 -14.22 14.31 1.73
CA GLY A 490 -14.11 14.67 3.14
C GLY A 490 -14.13 13.42 4.03
N MET A 491 -15.09 13.37 4.96
CA MET A 491 -15.31 12.22 5.84
C MET A 491 -16.28 11.18 5.26
N SER A 492 -16.91 11.48 4.12
CA SER A 492 -17.93 10.62 3.51
C SER A 492 -17.30 9.61 2.56
N ASP A 493 -17.60 8.34 2.76
CA ASP A 493 -17.19 7.26 1.86
C ASP A 493 -18.17 7.15 0.68
N GLN A 494 -17.65 7.32 -0.53
CA GLN A 494 -18.40 7.25 -1.79
C GLN A 494 -18.01 6.03 -2.63
N SER A 495 -17.30 5.07 -2.04
CA SER A 495 -16.77 3.90 -2.75
C SER A 495 -17.85 2.98 -3.31
N SER A 496 -19.07 3.00 -2.76
CA SER A 496 -20.21 2.22 -3.29
C SER A 496 -20.71 2.71 -4.64
N SER A 497 -20.53 4.00 -4.95
CA SER A 497 -20.88 4.61 -6.22
C SER A 497 -19.66 4.80 -7.14
N ALA A 498 -18.47 4.38 -6.67
CA ALA A 498 -17.23 4.61 -7.37
C ALA A 498 -17.05 3.65 -8.55
N GLN A 499 -16.68 4.18 -9.71
CA GLN A 499 -16.32 3.40 -10.89
C GLN A 499 -15.06 3.95 -11.56
N ILE A 500 -14.29 3.06 -12.17
CA ILE A 500 -13.16 3.43 -13.02
C ILE A 500 -13.61 3.28 -14.46
N VAL A 501 -13.46 4.34 -15.24
CA VAL A 501 -13.68 4.35 -16.67
C VAL A 501 -12.36 4.43 -17.40
N THR A 502 -12.17 3.53 -18.35
CA THR A 502 -11.01 3.51 -19.25
C THR A 502 -11.48 3.77 -20.67
N THR A 503 -10.85 4.73 -21.35
CA THR A 503 -11.12 5.02 -22.77
C THR A 503 -10.19 4.22 -23.69
N ASN A 504 -9.08 3.67 -23.17
CA ASN A 504 -8.18 2.75 -23.86
C ASN A 504 -8.32 1.33 -23.30
N THR A 505 -8.41 0.33 -24.19
CA THR A 505 -8.46 -1.10 -23.83
C THR A 505 -7.07 -1.74 -23.66
N GLN A 506 -6.01 -1.02 -24.01
CA GLN A 506 -4.64 -1.47 -23.76
C GLN A 506 -4.35 -1.46 -22.26
N THR A 507 -3.93 -2.62 -21.77
CA THR A 507 -3.63 -2.85 -20.36
C THR A 507 -2.14 -3.04 -20.11
N SER A 508 -1.32 -3.02 -21.17
CA SER A 508 0.15 -3.04 -21.12
C SER A 508 0.69 -1.65 -21.40
N LEU A 509 1.66 -1.21 -20.60
CA LEU A 509 2.37 0.06 -20.75
C LEU A 509 3.85 -0.20 -21.03
N ALA A 510 4.32 0.16 -22.22
CA ALA A 510 5.73 0.19 -22.58
C ALA A 510 6.51 1.24 -21.75
N PRO A 511 7.86 1.20 -21.75
CA PRO A 511 8.65 2.24 -21.09
C PRO A 511 8.27 3.65 -21.57
N ASN A 512 8.02 4.55 -20.61
CA ASN A 512 7.57 5.93 -20.83
C ASN A 512 6.17 6.10 -21.45
N GLU A 513 5.43 5.01 -21.66
CA GLU A 513 4.04 5.05 -22.11
C GLU A 513 3.11 5.42 -20.95
N ALA A 514 2.07 6.20 -21.25
CA ALA A 514 1.09 6.65 -20.29
C ALA A 514 -0.33 6.27 -20.70
N THR A 515 -1.17 5.97 -19.72
CA THR A 515 -2.61 5.83 -19.89
C THR A 515 -3.34 6.80 -18.98
N GLU A 516 -4.56 7.16 -19.37
CA GLU A 516 -5.48 7.93 -18.55
C GLU A 516 -6.60 7.03 -18.03
N ILE A 517 -6.97 7.24 -16.78
CA ILE A 517 -8.12 6.59 -16.14
C ILE A 517 -9.01 7.67 -15.53
N TYR A 518 -10.32 7.47 -15.64
CA TYR A 518 -11.31 8.35 -15.03
C TYR A 518 -11.87 7.68 -13.79
N VAL A 519 -11.69 8.28 -12.62
CA VAL A 519 -12.32 7.80 -11.38
C VAL A 519 -13.52 8.68 -11.10
N ILE A 520 -14.67 8.02 -10.95
CA ILE A 520 -15.96 8.67 -10.86
C ILE A 520 -16.64 8.22 -9.59
N ALA A 521 -17.29 9.13 -8.86
CA ALA A 521 -18.13 8.82 -7.71
C ALA A 521 -19.30 9.79 -7.64
N LYS A 522 -20.43 9.36 -7.08
CA LYS A 522 -21.59 10.23 -6.84
C LYS A 522 -21.52 10.83 -5.44
N VAL A 523 -22.03 12.04 -5.28
CA VAL A 523 -22.10 12.74 -4.00
C VAL A 523 -23.40 13.56 -3.95
N PRO A 524 -24.07 13.70 -2.80
CA PRO A 524 -25.25 14.58 -2.72
C PRO A 524 -24.90 16.01 -3.15
N TYR A 525 -25.76 16.65 -3.95
CA TYR A 525 -25.47 17.99 -4.50
C TYR A 525 -25.31 19.06 -3.41
N THR A 526 -25.94 18.87 -2.23
CA THR A 526 -25.81 19.77 -1.07
C THR A 526 -24.55 19.52 -0.24
N TYR A 527 -23.84 18.40 -0.45
CA TYR A 527 -22.67 18.05 0.35
C TYR A 527 -21.44 18.83 -0.10
N SER A 528 -20.85 19.60 0.82
CA SER A 528 -19.60 20.32 0.61
C SER A 528 -18.43 19.61 1.27
N PHE A 529 -17.29 19.53 0.57
CA PHE A 529 -16.05 18.97 1.08
C PHE A 529 -14.87 19.75 0.49
N ASN A 530 -13.75 19.78 1.21
CA ASN A 530 -12.52 20.49 0.82
C ASN A 530 -11.33 19.54 0.55
N GLN A 531 -11.56 18.23 0.68
CA GLN A 531 -10.55 17.20 0.49
C GLN A 531 -11.16 15.98 -0.21
N LEU A 532 -10.45 15.45 -1.20
CA LEU A 532 -10.82 14.23 -1.93
C LEU A 532 -9.69 13.22 -1.82
N LYS A 533 -10.01 12.02 -1.38
CA LYS A 533 -9.08 10.89 -1.34
C LYS A 533 -9.52 9.80 -2.30
N ILE A 534 -8.59 9.35 -3.14
CA ILE A 534 -8.79 8.30 -4.13
C ILE A 534 -7.75 7.22 -3.87
N VAL A 535 -8.19 6.00 -3.58
CA VAL A 535 -7.33 4.84 -3.43
C VAL A 535 -7.67 3.85 -4.54
N LEU A 536 -6.70 3.52 -5.38
CA LEU A 536 -6.84 2.47 -6.37
C LEU A 536 -6.29 1.17 -5.80
N GLN A 537 -7.10 0.11 -5.87
CA GLN A 537 -6.76 -1.21 -5.38
C GLN A 537 -6.72 -2.20 -6.53
N ALA A 538 -5.64 -2.97 -6.61
CA ALA A 538 -5.52 -4.09 -7.51
C ALA A 538 -6.08 -5.35 -6.84
N THR A 539 -6.98 -6.03 -7.52
CA THR A 539 -7.58 -7.30 -7.08
C THR A 539 -7.03 -8.46 -7.90
N SER A 540 -6.47 -9.47 -7.24
CA SER A 540 -5.98 -10.71 -7.87
C SER A 540 -6.47 -11.91 -7.07
N GLY A 541 -7.57 -12.53 -7.52
CA GLY A 541 -8.30 -13.50 -6.70
C GLY A 541 -8.86 -12.82 -5.44
N ASP A 542 -8.63 -13.42 -4.27
CA ASP A 542 -9.04 -12.87 -2.97
C ASP A 542 -8.06 -11.80 -2.43
N GLU A 543 -6.89 -11.64 -3.05
CA GLU A 543 -5.88 -10.69 -2.59
C GLU A 543 -6.18 -9.28 -3.11
N VAL A 544 -6.41 -8.35 -2.18
CA VAL A 544 -6.61 -6.92 -2.47
C VAL A 544 -5.36 -6.16 -2.04
N THR A 545 -4.75 -5.44 -2.98
CA THR A 545 -3.53 -4.66 -2.71
C THR A 545 -3.67 -3.22 -3.17
N LYS A 546 -3.19 -2.27 -2.39
CA LYS A 546 -3.15 -0.85 -2.78
C LYS A 546 -2.18 -0.66 -3.95
N PHE A 547 -2.69 -0.11 -5.05
CA PHE A 547 -1.91 0.30 -6.21
C PHE A 547 -1.46 1.75 -6.10
N LEU A 548 -2.40 2.64 -5.75
CA LEU A 548 -2.21 4.09 -5.65
C LEU A 548 -3.06 4.65 -4.51
N SER A 549 -2.58 5.66 -3.79
CA SER A 549 -3.39 6.53 -2.94
C SER A 549 -3.06 7.96 -3.31
N MET A 550 -4.08 8.74 -3.59
CA MET A 550 -3.99 10.16 -3.84
C MET A 550 -4.92 10.89 -2.89
N ASN A 551 -4.44 12.01 -2.37
CA ASN A 551 -5.21 12.90 -1.54
C ASN A 551 -5.07 14.32 -2.09
N THR A 552 -6.15 15.03 -2.33
CA THR A 552 -6.09 16.37 -2.90
C THR A 552 -7.04 17.32 -2.19
N SER A 553 -6.54 18.51 -1.85
CA SER A 553 -7.38 19.66 -1.47
C SER A 553 -7.54 20.67 -2.61
N SER A 554 -6.95 20.41 -3.78
CA SER A 554 -7.05 21.26 -4.97
C SER A 554 -8.36 21.00 -5.73
N LEU A 555 -9.49 21.22 -5.08
CA LEU A 555 -10.83 20.93 -5.61
C LEU A 555 -11.43 22.09 -6.42
N ASN A 556 -10.61 22.74 -7.24
CA ASN A 556 -11.08 23.81 -8.10
C ASN A 556 -11.83 23.20 -9.29
N ASN A 557 -13.17 23.33 -9.31
CA ASN A 557 -14.01 22.85 -10.40
C ASN A 557 -13.88 23.73 -11.64
N VAL A 558 -12.74 23.62 -12.34
CA VAL A 558 -12.47 24.35 -13.59
C VAL A 558 -12.79 23.44 -14.76
N ILE A 559 -13.89 23.74 -15.43
CA ILE A 559 -14.29 23.08 -16.67
C ILE A 559 -13.94 24.04 -17.81
N HIS A 560 -13.24 23.53 -18.82
CA HIS A 560 -12.79 24.31 -19.96
C HIS A 560 -13.97 24.90 -20.74
N THR A 561 -13.89 26.18 -21.07
CA THR A 561 -14.91 26.90 -21.85
C THR A 561 -14.42 27.07 -23.28
N ILE A 562 -15.25 26.65 -24.23
CA ILE A 562 -15.10 26.85 -25.67
C ILE A 562 -15.85 28.13 -26.02
N ALA A 563 -15.16 29.07 -26.68
CA ALA A 563 -15.77 30.35 -27.04
C ALA A 563 -16.81 30.19 -28.16
N VAL A 564 -17.63 31.22 -28.35
CA VAL A 564 -18.64 31.26 -29.41
C VAL A 564 -18.00 31.02 -30.77
N GLY A 565 -18.57 30.07 -31.53
CA GLY A 565 -18.10 29.72 -32.87
C GLY A 565 -16.80 28.91 -32.91
N GLU A 566 -16.19 28.61 -31.77
CA GLU A 566 -15.02 27.71 -31.71
C GLU A 566 -15.44 26.24 -31.69
N THR A 567 -14.51 25.38 -32.12
CA THR A 567 -14.72 23.93 -32.20
C THR A 567 -14.02 23.23 -31.04
N HIS A 568 -14.74 22.35 -30.35
CA HIS A 568 -14.18 21.41 -29.39
C HIS A 568 -13.63 20.16 -30.09
N GLN A 569 -12.40 19.76 -29.77
CA GLN A 569 -11.83 18.49 -30.22
C GLN A 569 -11.98 17.42 -29.15
N MET A 570 -12.68 16.35 -29.49
CA MET A 570 -12.81 15.13 -28.71
C MET A 570 -11.72 14.15 -29.15
N ASN A 571 -10.86 13.74 -28.22
CA ASN A 571 -9.68 12.92 -28.51
C ASN A 571 -9.76 11.49 -27.93
N SER A 572 -10.96 11.02 -27.59
CA SER A 572 -11.17 9.66 -27.10
C SER A 572 -10.80 8.61 -28.15
N LEU A 573 -10.19 7.51 -27.70
CA LEU A 573 -9.67 6.48 -28.58
C LEU A 573 -10.80 5.86 -29.44
N SER A 574 -10.58 5.78 -30.75
CA SER A 574 -11.54 5.27 -31.74
C SER A 574 -12.83 6.10 -31.88
N LYS A 575 -12.91 7.27 -31.24
CA LYS A 575 -14.06 8.18 -31.26
C LYS A 575 -13.63 9.65 -31.39
N LYS A 576 -12.57 9.92 -32.15
CA LYS A 576 -12.11 11.30 -32.40
C LYS A 576 -13.13 12.09 -33.20
N ALA A 577 -13.46 13.28 -32.73
CA ALA A 577 -14.45 14.13 -33.38
C ALA A 577 -14.22 15.62 -33.10
N LYS A 578 -14.70 16.45 -34.03
CA LYS A 578 -14.85 17.90 -33.85
C LYS A 578 -16.30 18.21 -33.56
N VAL A 579 -16.57 18.99 -32.52
CA VAL A 579 -17.92 19.42 -32.14
C VAL A 579 -17.98 20.94 -32.10
N SER A 580 -18.93 21.55 -32.82
CA SER A 580 -19.16 22.99 -32.81
C SER A 580 -20.65 23.32 -32.81
N GLU A 581 -21.00 24.46 -32.20
CA GLU A 581 -22.34 25.02 -32.32
C GLU A 581 -22.62 25.37 -33.77
N ARG A 582 -23.74 24.87 -34.29
CA ARG A 582 -24.26 25.26 -35.59
C ARG A 582 -25.28 26.37 -35.44
N ARG A 583 -26.23 26.18 -34.52
CA ARG A 583 -27.30 27.12 -34.22
C ARG A 583 -27.94 26.81 -32.87
N THR A 584 -28.26 27.84 -32.10
CA THR A 584 -29.17 27.75 -30.96
C THR A 584 -30.40 28.63 -31.18
N THR A 585 -31.58 28.08 -30.93
CA THR A 585 -32.88 28.74 -31.08
C THR A 585 -33.69 28.59 -29.79
N THR A 586 -34.48 29.61 -29.46
CA THR A 586 -35.41 29.58 -28.33
C THR A 586 -36.85 29.66 -28.82
N TYR A 587 -37.69 28.71 -28.42
CA TYR A 587 -39.14 28.76 -28.59
C TYR A 587 -39.74 29.38 -27.33
N ASN A 588 -40.41 30.52 -27.48
CA ASN A 588 -41.03 31.23 -26.36
C ASN A 588 -42.54 31.01 -26.42
N GLU A 589 -43.09 30.35 -25.41
CA GLU A 589 -44.53 30.14 -25.24
C GLU A 589 -45.00 30.70 -23.89
N ASN A 590 -46.31 30.94 -23.77
CA ASN A 590 -46.90 31.51 -22.54
C ASN A 590 -46.80 30.60 -21.30
N SER A 591 -46.48 29.31 -21.47
CA SER A 591 -46.40 28.33 -20.38
C SER A 591 -44.97 27.94 -20.02
N SER A 592 -44.08 27.82 -21.00
CA SER A 592 -42.66 27.48 -20.83
C SER A 592 -41.85 27.91 -22.04
N ASN A 593 -40.55 28.13 -21.84
CA ASN A 593 -39.63 28.31 -22.96
C ASN A 593 -38.97 26.97 -23.28
N LEU A 594 -38.58 26.75 -24.54
CA LEU A 594 -37.79 25.60 -24.94
C LEU A 594 -36.53 26.09 -25.64
N ILE A 595 -35.37 25.68 -25.15
CA ILE A 595 -34.11 25.92 -25.84
C ILE A 595 -33.74 24.69 -26.68
N TYR A 596 -33.34 24.95 -27.91
CA TYR A 596 -32.96 23.95 -28.90
C TYR A 596 -31.62 24.34 -29.52
N THR A 597 -30.63 23.45 -29.45
CA THR A 597 -29.29 23.65 -29.97
C THR A 597 -28.94 22.53 -30.92
N GLU A 598 -28.37 22.89 -32.06
CA GLU A 598 -27.83 21.99 -33.05
C GLU A 598 -26.31 22.07 -33.00
N LEU A 599 -25.66 20.93 -32.88
CA LEU A 599 -24.22 20.80 -32.99
C LEU A 599 -23.86 20.06 -34.26
N GLU A 600 -22.83 20.54 -34.94
CA GLU A 600 -22.14 19.79 -35.98
C GLU A 600 -21.04 18.95 -35.32
N MET A 601 -21.13 17.62 -35.49
CA MET A 601 -20.12 16.66 -35.02
C MET A 601 -19.45 15.99 -36.23
N ILE A 602 -18.18 16.29 -36.47
CA ILE A 602 -17.41 15.76 -37.60
C ILE A 602 -16.52 14.61 -37.11
N ASN A 603 -16.62 13.45 -37.75
CA ASN A 603 -15.76 12.30 -37.45
C ASN A 603 -14.32 12.56 -37.93
N GLU A 604 -13.35 12.58 -37.01
CA GLU A 604 -11.92 12.74 -37.31
C GLU A 604 -11.15 11.40 -37.33
N GLU A 605 -11.85 10.27 -37.16
CA GLU A 605 -11.22 8.97 -37.36
C GLU A 605 -10.93 8.69 -38.84
N PRO A 606 -9.83 8.01 -39.19
CA PRO A 606 -9.50 7.67 -40.57
C PRO A 606 -10.41 6.58 -41.15
N ARG A 607 -11.33 6.03 -40.35
CA ARG A 607 -12.28 4.97 -40.71
C ARG A 607 -13.67 5.32 -40.19
N GLN A 608 -14.68 4.67 -40.77
CA GLN A 608 -16.04 4.78 -40.26
C GLN A 608 -16.09 4.33 -38.81
N SER A 609 -16.67 5.15 -37.92
CA SER A 609 -16.65 4.91 -36.48
C SER A 609 -17.97 5.33 -35.83
N LYS A 610 -18.32 4.63 -34.76
CA LYS A 610 -19.43 5.05 -33.88
C LYS A 610 -18.94 6.21 -33.04
N GLN A 611 -19.58 7.37 -33.18
CA GLN A 611 -19.29 8.56 -32.40
C GLN A 611 -19.53 8.33 -30.90
N ALA A 612 -19.01 9.24 -30.07
CA ALA A 612 -19.25 9.21 -28.63
C ALA A 612 -20.70 9.62 -28.33
N GLN A 613 -21.41 8.84 -27.52
CA GLN A 613 -22.75 9.20 -27.06
C GLN A 613 -22.63 10.44 -26.16
N LEU A 614 -23.03 11.61 -26.66
CA LEU A 614 -23.03 12.83 -25.86
C LEU A 614 -24.12 12.84 -24.78
N VAL A 615 -23.79 13.46 -23.64
CA VAL A 615 -24.69 13.88 -22.56
C VAL A 615 -24.57 15.39 -22.41
N ALA A 616 -25.69 16.08 -22.17
CA ALA A 616 -25.67 17.52 -22.09
C ALA A 616 -26.58 18.12 -21.01
N TYR A 617 -26.18 19.29 -20.51
CA TYR A 617 -26.93 20.14 -19.59
C TYR A 617 -26.85 21.59 -20.05
N TYR A 618 -27.96 22.32 -19.98
CA TYR A 618 -27.92 23.79 -20.07
C TYR A 618 -27.65 24.37 -18.68
N LYS A 619 -26.76 25.34 -18.60
CA LYS A 619 -26.43 26.05 -17.37
C LYS A 619 -26.69 27.54 -17.51
N THR A 620 -27.42 28.10 -16.56
CA THR A 620 -27.66 29.54 -16.45
C THR A 620 -26.56 30.28 -15.67
N PRO A 621 -26.47 31.62 -15.81
CA PRO A 621 -25.54 32.44 -15.03
C PRO A 621 -25.72 32.33 -13.52
N ASP A 622 -26.95 32.08 -13.04
CA ASP A 622 -27.28 31.87 -11.63
C ASP A 622 -27.04 30.42 -11.16
N ASN A 623 -26.31 29.62 -11.95
CA ASN A 623 -25.83 28.29 -11.60
C ASN A 623 -26.94 27.24 -11.45
N GLN A 624 -28.04 27.39 -12.19
CA GLN A 624 -29.06 26.35 -12.36
C GLN A 624 -28.67 25.44 -13.54
N PHE A 625 -28.97 24.15 -13.40
CA PHE A 625 -28.67 23.15 -14.42
C PHE A 625 -29.97 22.50 -14.90
N PHE A 626 -30.14 22.44 -16.22
CA PHE A 626 -31.27 21.81 -16.87
C PHE A 626 -30.75 20.65 -17.72
N LYS A 627 -31.12 19.42 -17.34
CA LYS A 627 -30.78 18.23 -18.13
C LYS A 627 -31.35 18.37 -19.54
N ALA A 628 -30.52 18.12 -20.54
CA ALA A 628 -30.94 18.19 -21.93
C ALA A 628 -31.19 16.79 -22.49
N VAL A 629 -32.16 16.70 -23.38
CA VAL A 629 -32.37 15.53 -24.24
C VAL A 629 -31.46 15.68 -25.44
N VAL A 630 -30.69 14.64 -25.75
CA VAL A 630 -29.73 14.62 -26.85
C VAL A 630 -30.19 13.57 -27.87
N SER A 631 -30.37 13.98 -29.12
CA SER A 631 -30.65 13.09 -30.26
C SER A 631 -29.49 13.13 -31.26
N GLN A 632 -29.00 11.95 -31.61
CA GLN A 632 -27.82 11.71 -32.45
C GLN A 632 -28.12 10.55 -33.39
N SER A 633 -27.41 10.47 -34.53
CA SER A 633 -27.47 9.25 -35.35
C SER A 633 -26.89 8.06 -34.58
N ILE A 634 -27.56 6.90 -34.67
CA ILE A 634 -27.11 5.62 -34.09
C ILE A 634 -26.21 4.83 -35.06
N THR A 635 -26.05 5.30 -36.29
CA THR A 635 -25.20 4.65 -37.30
C THR A 635 -23.75 5.13 -37.20
N PRO A 636 -22.77 4.29 -37.57
CA PRO A 636 -21.39 4.71 -37.67
C PRO A 636 -21.22 5.79 -38.75
N THR A 637 -20.47 6.85 -38.44
CA THR A 637 -20.23 7.98 -39.35
C THR A 637 -18.94 7.79 -40.15
N SER A 638 -18.98 8.10 -41.44
CA SER A 638 -17.82 7.99 -42.35
C SER A 638 -16.68 8.95 -41.95
N PRO A 639 -15.42 8.73 -42.40
CA PRO A 639 -14.33 9.68 -42.16
C PRO A 639 -14.66 11.06 -42.73
N ASN A 640 -14.52 12.12 -41.92
CA ASN A 640 -14.98 13.48 -42.22
C ASN A 640 -16.49 13.62 -42.46
N GLY A 641 -17.26 12.56 -42.20
CA GLY A 641 -18.72 12.61 -42.23
C GLY A 641 -19.23 13.55 -41.14
N LYS A 642 -20.29 14.29 -41.46
CA LYS A 642 -20.95 15.23 -40.55
C LYS A 642 -22.16 14.57 -39.90
N ASN A 643 -22.23 14.66 -38.58
CA ASN A 643 -23.36 14.17 -37.79
C ASN A 643 -24.07 15.38 -37.16
N LEU A 644 -25.40 15.43 -37.29
CA LEU A 644 -26.21 16.46 -36.67
C LEU A 644 -26.66 15.97 -35.30
N VAL A 645 -26.17 16.65 -34.26
CA VAL A 645 -26.58 16.38 -32.87
C VAL A 645 -27.54 17.46 -32.42
N THR A 646 -28.75 17.08 -32.05
CA THR A 646 -29.77 18.00 -31.57
C THR A 646 -29.92 17.87 -30.07
N ILE A 647 -29.97 19.00 -29.37
CA ILE A 647 -29.94 19.07 -27.92
C ILE A 647 -30.99 20.06 -27.44
N TRP A 648 -31.89 19.65 -26.55
CA TRP A 648 -32.96 20.53 -26.11
C TRP A 648 -33.36 20.33 -24.66
N SER A 649 -33.95 21.36 -24.06
CA SER A 649 -34.54 21.29 -22.72
C SER A 649 -35.67 22.30 -22.56
N LYS A 650 -36.65 21.95 -21.72
CA LYS A 650 -37.74 22.86 -21.32
C LYS A 650 -37.26 23.71 -20.13
N LEU A 651 -37.44 25.02 -20.25
CA LEU A 651 -37.05 26.02 -19.27
C LEU A 651 -38.31 26.67 -18.65
N PRO A 652 -38.35 26.88 -17.33
CA PRO A 652 -39.41 27.65 -16.69
C PRO A 652 -39.51 29.08 -17.24
N GLN A 653 -40.72 29.66 -17.19
CA GLN A 653 -40.88 31.08 -17.52
C GLN A 653 -40.05 31.96 -16.58
N GLY A 654 -39.32 32.92 -17.15
CA GLY A 654 -38.45 33.85 -16.43
C GLY A 654 -36.96 33.47 -16.42
N VAL A 655 -36.59 32.27 -16.86
CA VAL A 655 -35.17 31.93 -17.09
C VAL A 655 -34.70 32.64 -18.36
N SER A 656 -33.67 33.49 -18.23
CA SER A 656 -33.06 34.14 -19.38
C SER A 656 -32.29 33.13 -20.22
N THR A 657 -32.53 33.14 -21.54
CA THR A 657 -31.83 32.26 -22.47
C THR A 657 -30.58 32.89 -23.08
N SER A 658 -30.35 34.19 -22.90
CA SER A 658 -29.26 34.96 -23.55
C SER A 658 -27.85 34.49 -23.20
N ASP A 659 -27.63 34.08 -21.96
CA ASP A 659 -26.31 33.80 -21.40
C ASP A 659 -26.17 32.33 -20.95
N LEU A 660 -26.92 31.44 -21.60
CA LEU A 660 -26.85 30.00 -21.34
C LEU A 660 -25.54 29.41 -21.87
N MET A 661 -24.92 28.55 -21.06
CA MET A 661 -23.82 27.70 -21.50
C MET A 661 -24.30 26.27 -21.64
N LEU A 662 -23.89 25.61 -22.72
CA LEU A 662 -24.15 24.19 -22.91
C LEU A 662 -22.97 23.38 -22.37
N TYR A 663 -23.22 22.59 -21.35
CA TYR A 663 -22.26 21.61 -20.85
C TYR A 663 -22.44 20.34 -21.66
N ILE A 664 -21.40 19.91 -22.37
CA ILE A 664 -21.38 18.65 -23.11
C ILE A 664 -20.28 17.75 -22.58
N GLY A 665 -20.50 16.44 -22.60
CA GLY A 665 -19.48 15.46 -22.33
C GLY A 665 -19.84 14.08 -22.87
N GLU A 666 -18.90 13.15 -22.73
CA GLU A 666 -19.02 11.79 -23.23
C GLU A 666 -19.72 10.90 -22.22
N GLY A 667 -20.85 10.31 -22.60
CA GLY A 667 -21.61 9.38 -21.79
C GLY A 667 -20.83 8.12 -21.47
N ILE A 668 -21.01 7.62 -20.25
CA ILE A 668 -20.39 6.40 -19.76
C ILE A 668 -21.43 5.44 -19.16
N ALA A 669 -21.13 4.15 -19.23
CA ALA A 669 -21.89 3.09 -18.59
C ALA A 669 -20.96 1.89 -18.38
N ASP A 670 -21.12 1.18 -17.26
CA ASP A 670 -20.38 -0.06 -16.95
C ASP A 670 -18.85 0.04 -17.09
N GLY A 671 -18.25 1.15 -16.64
CA GLY A 671 -16.79 1.34 -16.67
C GLY A 671 -16.19 1.64 -18.06
N LYS A 672 -17.02 1.94 -19.06
CA LYS A 672 -16.61 2.29 -20.43
C LYS A 672 -17.47 3.42 -21.00
N LEU A 673 -17.09 3.92 -22.17
CA LEU A 673 -17.92 4.86 -22.94
C LEU A 673 -19.22 4.17 -23.35
N THR A 674 -20.35 4.88 -23.25
CA THR A 674 -21.67 4.37 -23.64
C THR A 674 -21.71 4.16 -25.16
N ASP A 675 -22.36 3.06 -25.57
CA ASP A 675 -22.67 2.80 -26.97
C ASP A 675 -23.73 3.79 -27.48
N LEU A 676 -23.69 4.15 -28.78
CA LEU A 676 -24.67 5.08 -29.36
C LEU A 676 -26.11 4.57 -29.16
N GLY A 677 -26.98 5.45 -28.66
CA GLY A 677 -28.37 5.13 -28.29
C GLY A 677 -28.53 4.44 -26.94
N GLY A 678 -27.45 4.14 -26.22
CA GLY A 678 -27.48 3.54 -24.90
C GLY A 678 -27.75 4.56 -23.78
N THR A 679 -28.25 4.06 -22.64
CA THR A 679 -28.47 4.87 -21.44
C THR A 679 -27.15 5.09 -20.69
N SER A 680 -26.77 6.35 -20.49
CA SER A 680 -25.57 6.70 -19.72
C SER A 680 -25.87 6.76 -18.22
N THR A 681 -24.91 6.34 -17.39
CA THR A 681 -24.97 6.41 -15.91
C THR A 681 -24.08 7.52 -15.32
N GLY A 682 -23.37 8.23 -16.19
CA GLY A 682 -22.54 9.39 -15.92
C GLY A 682 -22.00 9.96 -17.23
N PHE A 683 -21.12 10.95 -17.12
CA PHE A 683 -20.35 11.47 -18.26
C PHE A 683 -18.96 11.95 -17.84
N ILE A 684 -18.04 12.02 -18.81
CA ILE A 684 -16.64 12.47 -18.65
C ILE A 684 -16.27 13.49 -19.73
N ASN A 685 -15.02 14.00 -19.69
CA ASN A 685 -14.47 14.93 -20.68
C ASN A 685 -15.36 16.14 -20.95
N SER A 686 -15.93 16.68 -19.87
CA SER A 686 -16.92 17.74 -20.01
C SER A 686 -16.28 19.07 -20.35
N VAL A 687 -16.92 19.81 -21.25
CA VAL A 687 -16.59 21.18 -21.62
C VAL A 687 -17.84 22.06 -21.58
N LYS A 688 -17.66 23.37 -21.46
CA LYS A 688 -18.73 24.36 -21.58
C LYS A 688 -18.64 25.00 -22.95
N LEU A 689 -19.68 24.89 -23.75
CA LEU A 689 -19.82 25.59 -25.01
C LEU A 689 -20.62 26.86 -24.78
N ALA A 690 -20.03 28.01 -25.10
CA ALA A 690 -20.77 29.26 -25.16
C ALA A 690 -21.70 29.22 -26.37
N LEU A 691 -22.98 29.56 -26.16
CA LEU A 691 -24.02 29.50 -27.18
C LEU A 691 -24.30 30.88 -27.79
N THR A 692 -24.93 30.87 -28.96
CA THR A 692 -25.51 32.07 -29.61
C THR A 692 -27.01 31.90 -29.83
N PRO A 693 -27.83 31.99 -28.76
CA PRO A 693 -29.27 31.90 -28.88
C PRO A 693 -29.80 33.03 -29.77
N ASN A 694 -30.36 32.66 -30.92
CA ASN A 694 -31.00 33.59 -31.84
C ASN A 694 -32.51 33.49 -31.74
N THR A 695 -33.19 34.63 -31.67
CA THR A 695 -34.64 34.68 -31.90
C THR A 695 -34.89 34.67 -33.40
N VAL A 696 -35.73 33.75 -33.87
CA VAL A 696 -36.10 33.69 -35.28
C VAL A 696 -36.96 34.90 -35.62
N ILE A 697 -36.54 35.64 -36.65
CA ILE A 697 -37.32 36.73 -37.22
C ILE A 697 -38.15 36.15 -38.37
N PRO A 698 -39.49 36.18 -38.28
CA PRO A 698 -40.35 35.65 -39.34
C PRO A 698 -40.10 36.33 -40.68
N HIS A 699 -39.99 35.55 -41.75
CA HIS A 699 -39.91 36.10 -43.10
C HIS A 699 -41.26 36.69 -43.56
N ASN A 700 -41.21 37.80 -44.28
CA ASN A 700 -42.39 38.45 -44.88
C ASN A 700 -42.90 37.75 -46.16
N ASN A 701 -42.23 36.69 -46.60
CA ASN A 701 -42.58 35.87 -47.74
C ASN A 701 -42.20 34.41 -47.46
N LEU A 702 -42.69 33.49 -48.29
CA LEU A 702 -42.43 32.05 -48.16
C LEU A 702 -41.49 31.52 -49.25
N THR A 703 -40.71 32.38 -49.90
CA THR A 703 -39.81 31.95 -51.00
C THR A 703 -38.58 31.20 -50.51
N SER A 704 -38.23 31.29 -49.23
CA SER A 704 -37.21 30.46 -48.59
C SER A 704 -37.47 30.40 -47.10
N VAL A 705 -37.89 29.23 -46.63
CA VAL A 705 -38.18 28.93 -45.24
C VAL A 705 -37.17 27.88 -44.78
N ASP A 706 -36.37 28.25 -43.78
CA ASP A 706 -35.29 27.41 -43.26
C ASP A 706 -35.78 26.51 -42.12
N LEU A 707 -35.68 25.20 -42.33
CA LEU A 707 -36.16 24.13 -41.45
C LEU A 707 -35.12 23.01 -41.46
N PHE A 708 -33.92 23.32 -41.01
CA PHE A 708 -32.75 22.47 -41.23
C PHE A 708 -32.96 21.03 -40.69
N PRO A 709 -32.56 19.97 -41.44
CA PRO A 709 -31.75 19.99 -42.67
C PRO A 709 -32.49 20.39 -43.95
N TYR A 710 -33.79 20.69 -43.88
CA TYR A 710 -34.61 21.06 -45.03
C TYR A 710 -34.66 22.56 -45.32
N ASN A 711 -34.93 22.87 -46.58
CA ASN A 711 -35.34 24.19 -47.04
C ASN A 711 -36.64 24.05 -47.84
N LEU A 712 -37.65 24.82 -47.45
CA LEU A 712 -38.93 24.87 -48.13
C LEU A 712 -39.06 26.21 -48.86
N SER A 713 -39.37 26.17 -50.15
CA SER A 713 -39.69 27.35 -50.96
C SER A 713 -41.09 27.20 -51.51
N VAL A 714 -42.01 28.09 -51.13
CA VAL A 714 -43.36 28.17 -51.71
C VAL A 714 -43.30 29.12 -52.92
N ALA A 715 -43.48 28.54 -54.11
CA ALA A 715 -43.44 29.30 -55.37
C ALA A 715 -44.72 30.11 -55.56
N ASN A 716 -45.88 29.49 -55.32
CA ASN A 716 -47.17 30.15 -55.27
C ASN A 716 -48.16 29.31 -54.46
N ALA A 717 -49.26 29.93 -54.06
CA ALA A 717 -50.43 29.22 -53.55
C ALA A 717 -51.69 29.91 -54.06
N ALA A 718 -52.78 29.17 -54.15
CA ALA A 718 -54.09 29.71 -54.50
C ALA A 718 -55.19 28.97 -53.73
N GLY A 719 -56.12 29.73 -53.16
CA GLY A 719 -57.34 29.19 -52.56
C GLY A 719 -58.50 29.23 -53.54
N THR A 720 -59.30 28.17 -53.59
CA THR A 720 -60.55 28.11 -54.35
C THR A 720 -61.71 27.73 -53.42
N ILE A 721 -62.79 28.49 -53.47
CA ILE A 721 -64.07 28.14 -52.84
C ILE A 721 -65.06 27.82 -53.94
N THR A 722 -65.60 26.61 -53.92
CA THR A 722 -66.68 26.20 -54.82
C THR A 722 -67.99 26.13 -54.04
N GLU A 723 -68.98 26.93 -54.45
CA GLU A 723 -70.27 27.05 -53.74
C GLU A 723 -71.00 25.71 -53.54
N GLU A 724 -70.88 24.79 -54.49
CA GLU A 724 -71.48 23.44 -54.42
C GLU A 724 -70.81 22.50 -53.42
N LYS A 725 -69.49 22.66 -53.18
CA LYS A 725 -68.69 21.75 -52.36
C LYS A 725 -68.64 22.16 -50.88
N GLY A 726 -68.78 23.45 -50.60
CA GLY A 726 -68.69 23.98 -49.23
C GLY A 726 -67.33 23.74 -48.57
N THR A 727 -66.27 23.57 -49.35
CA THR A 727 -64.88 23.43 -48.86
C THR A 727 -64.02 24.57 -49.40
N LEU A 728 -63.00 24.95 -48.63
CA LEU A 728 -61.90 25.78 -49.09
C LEU A 728 -60.76 24.86 -49.50
N ASP A 729 -60.45 24.83 -50.80
CA ASP A 729 -59.35 24.04 -51.36
C ASP A 729 -58.15 24.96 -51.61
N VAL A 730 -57.04 24.72 -50.92
CA VAL A 730 -55.80 25.48 -51.09
C VAL A 730 -54.75 24.60 -51.75
N VAL A 731 -54.29 25.03 -52.92
CA VAL A 731 -53.17 24.38 -53.62
C VAL A 731 -51.91 25.20 -53.33
N VAL A 732 -50.91 24.55 -52.73
CA VAL A 732 -49.59 25.14 -52.45
C VAL A 732 -48.57 24.49 -53.37
N ASN A 733 -47.95 25.29 -54.25
CA ASN A 733 -46.86 24.84 -55.10
C ASN A 733 -45.52 25.15 -54.42
N TYR A 734 -44.74 24.12 -54.15
CA TYR A 734 -43.52 24.21 -53.34
C TYR A 734 -42.35 23.45 -53.95
N SER A 735 -41.16 23.77 -53.46
CA SER A 735 -39.95 22.98 -53.63
C SER A 735 -39.35 22.69 -52.26
N LEU A 736 -39.04 21.43 -51.99
CA LEU A 736 -38.40 20.97 -50.76
C LEU A 736 -37.06 20.34 -51.10
N SER A 737 -35.98 20.84 -50.48
CA SER A 737 -34.62 20.33 -50.66
C SER A 737 -33.91 20.18 -49.33
N GLU A 738 -33.00 19.21 -49.23
CA GLU A 738 -32.08 19.06 -48.11
C GLU A 738 -30.82 19.91 -48.36
N LYS A 739 -30.35 20.66 -47.36
CA LYS A 739 -29.27 21.66 -47.51
C LYS A 739 -27.87 21.06 -47.43
N GLU A 740 -27.67 19.95 -46.73
CA GLU A 740 -26.36 19.33 -46.51
C GLU A 740 -26.48 17.81 -46.23
N ASP A 741 -25.44 17.04 -46.57
CA ASP A 741 -25.36 15.60 -46.29
C ASP A 741 -24.97 15.35 -44.81
N PHE A 742 -25.91 15.54 -43.89
CA PHE A 742 -25.74 15.17 -42.48
C PHE A 742 -26.31 13.78 -42.19
N GLU A 743 -25.56 13.00 -41.43
CA GLU A 743 -26.13 11.87 -40.71
C GLU A 743 -26.84 12.40 -39.45
N ALA A 744 -28.17 12.35 -39.42
CA ALA A 744 -28.95 12.83 -38.28
C ALA A 744 -29.69 11.69 -37.55
N GLY A 745 -30.09 11.94 -36.31
CA GLY A 745 -31.06 11.11 -35.60
C GLY A 745 -32.48 11.24 -36.18
N HIS A 746 -33.47 10.75 -35.44
CA HIS A 746 -34.87 10.95 -35.83
C HIS A 746 -35.22 12.44 -35.86
N TYR A 747 -35.80 12.89 -36.97
CA TYR A 747 -36.21 14.28 -37.16
C TYR A 747 -37.60 14.50 -36.57
N GLU A 748 -37.67 15.21 -35.43
CA GLU A 748 -38.91 15.38 -34.65
C GLU A 748 -39.68 16.68 -34.96
N HIS A 749 -39.10 17.59 -35.76
CA HIS A 749 -39.75 18.84 -36.13
C HIS A 749 -40.89 18.61 -37.11
N LYS A 750 -41.98 19.35 -36.92
CA LYS A 750 -43.15 19.33 -37.79
C LYS A 750 -43.40 20.71 -38.37
N LEU A 751 -43.87 20.76 -39.61
CA LEU A 751 -44.28 22.01 -40.23
C LEU A 751 -45.78 22.21 -40.00
N VAL A 752 -46.17 23.29 -39.34
CA VAL A 752 -47.59 23.66 -39.20
C VAL A 752 -47.92 24.73 -40.21
N LEU A 753 -48.82 24.38 -41.13
CA LEU A 753 -49.43 25.28 -42.09
C LEU A 753 -50.66 25.91 -41.44
N GLU A 754 -50.60 27.20 -41.13
CA GLU A 754 -51.74 27.98 -40.67
C GLU A 754 -52.30 28.82 -41.83
N LEU A 755 -53.61 28.76 -42.02
CA LEU A 755 -54.35 29.54 -42.99
C LEU A 755 -55.27 30.50 -42.25
N ILE A 756 -55.14 31.79 -42.53
CA ILE A 756 -56.00 32.82 -41.99
C ILE A 756 -56.85 33.40 -43.13
N ASP A 757 -58.17 33.31 -42.96
CA ASP A 757 -59.12 33.84 -43.93
C ASP A 757 -59.22 35.39 -43.87
N PRO A 758 -59.90 36.05 -44.83
CA PRO A 758 -60.12 37.49 -44.81
C PRO A 758 -60.83 38.05 -43.56
N TYR A 759 -61.53 37.21 -42.80
CA TYR A 759 -62.24 37.59 -41.57
C TYR A 759 -61.42 37.30 -40.30
N GLY A 760 -60.20 36.79 -40.44
CA GLY A 760 -59.31 36.46 -39.32
C GLY A 760 -59.53 35.09 -38.71
N GLN A 761 -60.34 34.21 -39.32
CA GLN A 761 -60.48 32.83 -38.85
C GLN A 761 -59.28 32.00 -39.28
N SER A 762 -58.67 31.30 -38.32
CA SER A 762 -57.49 30.47 -38.53
C SER A 762 -57.85 28.97 -38.63
N MET A 763 -57.17 28.26 -39.53
CA MET A 763 -57.23 26.81 -39.68
C MET A 763 -55.82 26.27 -39.84
N GLU A 764 -55.54 25.13 -39.23
CA GLU A 764 -54.19 24.58 -39.19
C GLU A 764 -54.12 23.16 -39.75
N LYS A 765 -52.98 22.83 -40.35
CA LYS A 765 -52.61 21.48 -40.73
C LYS A 765 -51.13 21.23 -40.39
N THR A 766 -50.88 20.23 -39.56
CA THR A 766 -49.53 19.74 -39.29
C THR A 766 -49.09 18.80 -40.41
N LEU A 767 -47.86 18.99 -40.90
CA LEU A 767 -47.26 18.29 -42.03
C LEU A 767 -45.91 17.70 -41.64
N GLU A 768 -45.68 16.45 -42.00
CA GLU A 768 -44.38 15.79 -41.87
C GLU A 768 -43.53 16.00 -43.14
N LEU A 769 -42.35 16.61 -43.00
CA LEU A 769 -41.42 16.84 -44.09
C LEU A 769 -40.85 15.50 -44.59
N GLY A 770 -40.80 15.30 -45.92
CA GLY A 770 -40.37 14.06 -46.55
C GLY A 770 -41.46 12.98 -46.68
N ALA A 771 -42.50 13.04 -45.84
CA ALA A 771 -43.67 12.14 -45.91
C ALA A 771 -44.90 12.84 -46.53
N ASP A 772 -45.55 13.76 -45.80
CA ASP A 772 -46.69 14.53 -46.29
C ASP A 772 -46.26 15.53 -47.38
N LEU A 773 -45.08 16.12 -47.20
CA LEU A 773 -44.42 16.96 -48.20
C LEU A 773 -43.19 16.23 -48.77
N PRO A 774 -43.34 15.41 -49.83
CA PRO A 774 -42.22 14.71 -50.45
C PRO A 774 -41.18 15.69 -51.04
N MET A 775 -39.91 15.30 -50.96
CA MET A 775 -38.81 16.07 -51.51
C MET A 775 -38.92 16.26 -53.05
N GLY A 776 -38.38 17.38 -53.54
CA GLY A 776 -38.31 17.68 -54.97
C GLY A 776 -38.69 19.11 -55.32
N LYS A 777 -38.54 19.45 -56.60
CA LYS A 777 -38.88 20.77 -57.15
C LYS A 777 -40.29 20.78 -57.74
N ASN A 778 -41.00 21.91 -57.61
CA ASN A 778 -42.32 22.16 -58.20
C ASN A 778 -43.37 21.08 -57.88
N LYS A 779 -43.41 20.64 -56.62
CA LYS A 779 -44.46 19.77 -56.09
C LYS A 779 -45.70 20.59 -55.74
N SER A 780 -46.85 19.95 -55.70
CA SER A 780 -48.12 20.59 -55.29
C SER A 780 -48.69 19.83 -54.10
N TYR A 781 -49.13 20.58 -53.08
CA TYR A 781 -49.86 20.05 -51.93
C TYR A 781 -51.28 20.64 -51.95
N LEU A 782 -52.30 19.78 -51.84
CA LEU A 782 -53.70 20.18 -51.76
C LEU A 782 -54.17 20.01 -50.31
N ALA A 783 -54.65 21.11 -49.73
CA ALA A 783 -55.28 21.12 -48.41
C ALA A 783 -56.75 21.54 -48.55
N SER A 784 -57.67 20.67 -48.13
CA SER A 784 -59.11 20.94 -48.17
C SER A 784 -59.64 21.13 -46.75
N PHE A 785 -60.35 22.23 -46.53
CA PHE A 785 -60.91 22.60 -45.23
C PHE A 785 -62.43 22.71 -45.29
N ASN A 786 -63.11 21.96 -44.42
CA ASN A 786 -64.56 22.00 -44.29
C ASN A 786 -64.99 23.29 -43.59
N SER A 787 -65.84 24.09 -44.21
CA SER A 787 -66.30 25.36 -43.62
C SER A 787 -67.56 25.91 -44.31
N ASN A 788 -68.36 26.68 -43.58
CA ASN A 788 -69.49 27.42 -44.18
C ASN A 788 -69.03 28.66 -44.98
N PHE A 789 -67.76 28.74 -45.38
CA PHE A 789 -67.15 29.92 -45.99
C PHE A 789 -67.81 30.36 -47.30
N HIS A 790 -68.36 29.42 -48.08
CA HIS A 790 -69.16 29.73 -49.26
C HIS A 790 -70.39 30.62 -49.00
N LYS A 791 -70.85 30.76 -47.74
CA LYS A 791 -71.97 31.64 -47.36
C LYS A 791 -71.54 33.08 -47.05
N ILE A 792 -70.24 33.31 -46.82
CA ILE A 792 -69.73 34.58 -46.27
C ILE A 792 -68.61 35.15 -47.16
N LEU A 793 -67.75 34.31 -47.74
CA LEU A 793 -66.62 34.68 -48.58
C LEU A 793 -66.98 34.63 -50.08
N ARG A 794 -66.76 35.76 -50.77
CA ARG A 794 -66.97 35.93 -52.23
C ARG A 794 -65.68 36.26 -53.00
N GLY A 795 -64.51 36.05 -52.36
CA GLY A 795 -63.17 36.34 -52.91
C GLY A 795 -62.27 37.02 -51.87
N GLY A 796 -61.03 37.35 -52.25
CA GLY A 796 -60.09 38.12 -51.42
C GLY A 796 -58.67 37.56 -51.42
N SER A 797 -58.01 37.60 -50.27
CA SER A 797 -56.70 36.99 -50.06
C SER A 797 -56.69 36.11 -48.81
N ILE A 798 -56.04 34.96 -48.88
CA ILE A 798 -55.76 34.11 -47.73
C ILE A 798 -54.32 34.34 -47.26
N ARG A 799 -54.10 34.46 -45.96
CA ARG A 799 -52.74 34.51 -45.41
C ARG A 799 -52.30 33.12 -45.01
N ILE A 800 -51.15 32.71 -45.50
CA ILE A 800 -50.50 31.47 -45.10
C ILE A 800 -49.35 31.82 -44.15
N ASN A 801 -49.36 31.27 -42.95
CA ASN A 801 -48.24 31.31 -42.02
C ASN A 801 -47.65 29.90 -41.90
N LEU A 802 -46.33 29.80 -41.83
CA LEU A 802 -45.63 28.56 -41.58
C LEU A 802 -44.94 28.61 -40.22
N TYR A 803 -45.25 27.64 -39.37
CA TYR A 803 -44.59 27.47 -38.07
C TYR A 803 -43.77 26.19 -38.07
N ASP A 804 -42.62 26.26 -37.40
CA ASP A 804 -41.94 25.06 -36.92
C ASP A 804 -42.54 24.67 -35.57
N GLU A 805 -42.95 23.42 -35.44
CA GLU A 805 -43.44 22.84 -34.19
C GLU A 805 -42.47 21.77 -33.69
N PHE A 806 -41.95 21.97 -32.49
CA PHE A 806 -41.03 21.05 -31.82
C PHE A 806 -41.47 20.81 -30.39
N GLN A 807 -41.71 19.54 -30.02
CA GLN A 807 -42.13 19.14 -28.66
C GLN A 807 -43.32 19.98 -28.11
N GLY A 808 -44.25 20.33 -29.00
CA GLY A 808 -45.46 21.11 -28.71
C GLY A 808 -45.26 22.63 -28.59
N HIS A 809 -44.05 23.14 -28.83
CA HIS A 809 -43.77 24.59 -28.89
C HIS A 809 -43.69 25.03 -30.35
N ARG A 810 -44.20 26.23 -30.65
CA ARG A 810 -44.24 26.73 -32.03
C ARG A 810 -43.39 27.97 -32.22
N MET A 811 -42.87 28.11 -33.43
CA MET A 811 -42.10 29.26 -33.84
C MET A 811 -42.49 29.66 -35.25
N LEU A 812 -42.96 30.90 -35.41
CA LEU A 812 -43.34 31.43 -36.72
C LEU A 812 -42.08 31.62 -37.58
N LEU A 813 -42.04 30.96 -38.73
CA LEU A 813 -40.91 31.04 -39.67
C LEU A 813 -41.13 32.11 -40.73
N GLY A 814 -42.39 32.35 -41.11
CA GLY A 814 -42.76 33.37 -42.07
C GLY A 814 -44.22 33.28 -42.49
N GLY A 815 -44.68 34.28 -43.23
CA GLY A 815 -46.03 34.28 -43.77
C GLY A 815 -46.20 35.14 -45.01
N GLN A 816 -47.14 34.76 -45.87
CA GLN A 816 -47.43 35.43 -47.13
C GLN A 816 -48.92 35.35 -47.48
N SER A 817 -49.46 36.41 -48.08
CA SER A 817 -50.83 36.45 -48.59
C SER A 817 -50.90 36.01 -50.05
N TYR A 818 -51.90 35.19 -50.37
CA TYR A 818 -52.15 34.61 -51.68
C TYR A 818 -53.61 34.85 -52.12
N PRO A 819 -53.89 34.86 -53.44
CA PRO A 819 -55.25 35.12 -53.94
C PRO A 819 -56.23 34.01 -53.57
N LEU A 820 -57.47 34.42 -53.29
CA LEU A 820 -58.62 33.55 -53.04
C LEU A 820 -59.68 33.77 -54.13
N THR A 821 -59.97 32.72 -54.90
CA THR A 821 -60.94 32.73 -55.99
C THR A 821 -62.24 32.06 -55.54
N TYR A 822 -63.38 32.71 -55.80
CA TYR A 822 -64.70 32.15 -55.55
C TYR A 822 -65.34 31.72 -56.88
N ILE A 823 -65.87 30.50 -56.92
CA ILE A 823 -66.59 29.93 -58.05
C ILE A 823 -68.05 29.73 -57.62
N SER A 824 -68.96 30.52 -58.20
CA SER A 824 -70.40 30.39 -58.00
C SER A 824 -70.91 29.09 -58.61
N ALA A 825 -71.92 28.48 -58.00
CA ALA A 825 -72.64 27.39 -58.64
C ALA A 825 -73.28 27.91 -59.95
N GLU A 826 -73.22 27.14 -61.03
CA GLU A 826 -73.92 27.51 -62.27
C GLU A 826 -75.43 27.68 -61.95
N PRO A 827 -76.09 28.75 -62.43
CA PRO A 827 -77.52 28.87 -62.26
C PRO A 827 -78.20 27.69 -62.98
N LYS A 828 -78.88 26.82 -62.22
CA LYS A 828 -79.85 25.90 -62.80
C LYS A 828 -80.88 26.73 -63.56
N ASN A 829 -80.81 26.70 -64.89
CA ASN A 829 -81.82 27.30 -65.76
C ASN A 829 -83.19 26.69 -65.42
N SER A 830 -83.99 27.43 -64.65
CA SER A 830 -85.43 27.25 -64.58
C SER A 830 -86.05 28.02 -65.74
N ASN A 831 -86.30 27.35 -66.88
CA ASN A 831 -87.19 27.88 -67.91
C ASN A 831 -88.52 27.11 -67.93
N SER A 832 -89.53 27.82 -67.39
CA SER A 832 -90.94 27.91 -67.81
C SER A 832 -91.78 26.66 -68.05
N ASN A 833 -92.79 26.50 -67.18
CA ASN A 833 -94.11 25.98 -67.55
C ASN A 833 -94.75 26.85 -68.67
N GLY A 834 -95.45 26.22 -69.61
CA GLY A 834 -96.36 26.92 -70.53
C GLY A 834 -96.93 26.05 -71.65
N SER A 835 -98.12 25.48 -71.41
CA SER A 835 -98.96 24.65 -72.29
C SER A 835 -99.54 25.40 -73.50
N SER A 836 -99.68 24.71 -74.65
CA SER A 836 -100.91 24.72 -75.49
C SER A 836 -100.85 23.63 -76.57
N GLY A 837 -101.91 22.83 -76.68
CA GLY A 837 -101.94 21.58 -77.44
C GLY A 837 -102.27 21.67 -78.94
N ASN A 838 -102.11 20.51 -79.57
CA ASN A 838 -103.12 19.81 -80.35
C ASN A 838 -102.89 18.30 -80.19
#